data_AF-A0A7C3E5G1-F1
#
_entry.id   AF-A0A7C3E5G1-F1
#
_cell.length_a   1.000
_cell.length_b   1.000
_cell.length_c   1.000
_cell.angle_alpha   90.00
_cell.angle_beta   90.00
_cell.angle_gamma   90.00
#
_symmetry.space_group_name_H-M   'P 1'
#
loop_
_entity.id
_entity.type
_entity.pdbx_description
1 polymer ?
#
loop_
_entity_poly.entity_id
_entity_poly.type
_entity_poly.pdbx_seq_one_letter_code
_entity_poly.pdbx_strand_id
1 'polypeptide(L)'
;AATLEARVPIMHFFDGFRTSHEVVKVEQLTEDDMRAMLPPELIRAHRARALSPDKPVIRGTAQNPDVYFQARETVNPFYAAMPAIVEKAMNRFAEIVGRQYKLFEYEGAADAERVVILMGSGAETAHETVEALTAAGEKVGILKVRLYRPFSAPHFLAALPKTVKSIAVLDRTKEPGGPGEPMYLDVVTALQEALAAGTLPFPMPRVIGGRYGLSSKEFTPAMVKAVFDELAKPVMKNHFVVGIEDDVTGSSLSVDPSFSTEDPKVVRALFYGLGADGTVGANKNSVKIIAEETDNYAQGYFVYDSKKSGSITVSHLRFGPRPIRGTYLISKANFVACHQFSFLERIDMLKWAEEGATFLLNAPFGPDAIWAELPRPVQQAILSKKIKFYVIDAYKVAKETGMGSRINTVMQTCFFAISGVLPREEAIAEIKKSIVKTYGRRGDAVVQKNFAAVDATLDGLHEVKVPDQVTSTQEFRPPVPDKAPEFVRDVLGKIIAGDGDSLPVSAFPVDGTFPSATAQWEKRNIALEIPVWDKELCIQCGKCVLVCPHATIRAKIYDPKYLEGAPPTFLSTAARWKDYKDLCYSLQVAPEDCTGCGLCVEACPVKSKTEVKRRAINMEPQAPLRESEAANWDFFLKLPEFDRTKLSQSQVKDLQIFQPLFEFSGACSGCGETPYVKLLTQLFGDRTLIANATGCSSIYGGNLPTTPYAMNNEGRGPAWSNSLFEDNAEFGLGMRLAIDAQAQYARELVTRFAPKIGDELAKGLLEADQSTEAGIFAQRERVDALKKKAAELIAEGANGSAAALRDLIATADALVHKSVWILGGDGWAYDIGYGGLDHVLASGKNVNILVLDTEVYSNT
;
A
#
# COMPACT_ATOMS: atom_id res chain seq x y z
N ALA A 1 33.96 -14.70 -0.55
CA ALA A 1 34.79 -15.83 -1.02
C ALA A 1 34.60 -16.10 -2.52
N ALA A 2 33.47 -16.68 -2.91
CA ALA A 2 33.23 -17.20 -4.27
C ALA A 2 33.47 -16.16 -5.39
N THR A 3 32.96 -14.93 -5.27
CA THR A 3 33.19 -13.86 -6.26
C THR A 3 34.67 -13.54 -6.49
N LEU A 4 35.51 -13.59 -5.45
CA LEU A 4 36.94 -13.30 -5.59
C LEU A 4 37.67 -14.44 -6.31
N GLU A 5 37.28 -15.69 -6.04
CA GLU A 5 37.87 -16.89 -6.64
C GLU A 5 37.41 -17.05 -8.10
N ALA A 6 36.10 -17.02 -8.36
CA ALA A 6 35.54 -17.19 -9.69
C ALA A 6 35.66 -15.95 -10.57
N ARG A 7 35.88 -14.76 -10.00
CA ARG A 7 35.85 -13.46 -10.69
C ARG A 7 34.51 -13.16 -11.38
N VAL A 8 33.43 -13.74 -10.87
CA VAL A 8 32.05 -13.53 -11.33
C VAL A 8 31.28 -12.78 -10.24
N PRO A 9 30.62 -11.65 -10.56
CA PRO A 9 29.77 -10.95 -9.60
C PRO A 9 28.57 -11.81 -9.18
N ILE A 10 28.17 -11.72 -7.91
CA ILE A 10 26.99 -12.42 -7.37
C ILE A 10 25.93 -11.39 -7.03
N MET A 11 24.70 -11.63 -7.48
CA MET A 11 23.50 -10.97 -6.97
C MET A 11 22.91 -11.85 -5.87
N HIS A 12 23.06 -11.43 -4.62
CA HIS A 12 22.36 -12.04 -3.49
C HIS A 12 21.01 -11.34 -3.31
N PHE A 13 19.93 -12.11 -3.36
CA PHE A 13 18.57 -11.59 -3.22
C PHE A 13 17.77 -12.42 -2.22
N PHE A 14 16.74 -11.80 -1.70
CA PHE A 14 15.75 -12.36 -0.79
C PHE A 14 14.43 -11.62 -1.00
N ASP A 15 13.34 -12.21 -0.55
CA ASP A 15 12.02 -11.71 -0.88
C ASP A 15 11.73 -10.36 -0.18
N GLY A 16 11.32 -9.38 -0.99
CA GLY A 16 10.87 -8.06 -0.54
C GLY A 16 9.69 -8.20 0.44
N PHE A 17 9.72 -7.40 1.51
CA PHE A 17 8.91 -7.51 2.72
C PHE A 17 9.01 -8.85 3.46
N ARG A 18 8.61 -9.96 2.82
CA ARG A 18 8.45 -11.28 3.44
C ARG A 18 9.71 -11.80 4.15
N THR A 19 10.90 -11.47 3.64
CA THR A 19 12.17 -11.71 4.33
C THR A 19 12.80 -10.40 4.80
N SER A 20 12.88 -9.39 3.92
CA SER A 20 13.58 -8.12 4.22
C SER A 20 13.05 -7.35 5.44
N HIS A 21 11.77 -7.52 5.80
CA HIS A 21 11.12 -6.82 6.90
C HIS A 21 10.61 -7.76 8.01
N GLU A 22 10.88 -9.06 7.88
CA GLU A 22 10.59 -10.02 8.92
C GLU A 22 11.68 -9.94 10.00
N VAL A 23 11.26 -9.77 11.26
CA VAL A 23 12.15 -9.72 12.41
C VAL A 23 12.23 -11.10 13.01
N VAL A 24 13.39 -11.73 12.96
CA VAL A 24 13.63 -13.07 13.52
C VAL A 24 14.91 -13.11 14.35
N LYS A 25 14.98 -14.03 15.31
CA LYS A 25 16.22 -14.36 16.01
C LYS A 25 17.17 -15.05 15.03
N VAL A 26 18.34 -14.45 14.80
CA VAL A 26 19.39 -14.98 13.92
C VAL A 26 20.72 -15.06 14.64
N GLU A 27 21.59 -15.96 14.19
CA GLU A 27 22.97 -16.02 14.59
C GLU A 27 23.83 -15.13 13.69
N GLN A 28 24.48 -14.12 14.26
CA GLN A 28 25.35 -13.22 13.51
C GLN A 28 26.77 -13.80 13.42
N LEU A 29 27.41 -13.60 12.28
CA LEU A 29 28.82 -13.92 12.08
C LEU A 29 29.70 -12.92 12.81
N THR A 30 30.79 -13.40 13.40
CA THR A 30 31.86 -12.53 13.89
C THR A 30 32.70 -12.01 12.72
N GLU A 31 33.46 -10.94 12.94
CA GLU A 31 34.44 -10.48 11.94
C GLU A 31 35.48 -11.56 11.61
N ASP A 32 35.85 -12.39 12.58
CA ASP A 32 36.83 -13.45 12.39
C ASP A 32 36.28 -14.56 11.50
N ASP A 33 35.00 -14.93 11.65
CA ASP A 33 34.31 -15.86 10.73
C ASP A 33 34.32 -15.31 9.30
N MET A 34 34.01 -14.01 9.13
CA MET A 34 34.03 -13.36 7.83
C MET A 34 35.44 -13.32 7.23
N ARG A 35 36.47 -13.05 8.03
CA ARG A 35 37.88 -13.06 7.58
C ARG A 35 38.34 -14.47 7.21
N ALA A 36 37.92 -15.49 7.96
CA ALA A 36 38.24 -16.88 7.69
C ALA A 36 37.66 -17.38 6.35
N MET A 37 36.61 -16.70 5.83
CA MET A 37 36.03 -16.92 4.50
C MET A 37 36.77 -16.19 3.36
N LEU A 38 37.73 -15.31 3.65
CA LEU A 38 38.33 -14.40 2.66
C LEU A 38 39.84 -14.61 2.50
N PRO A 39 40.26 -15.46 1.56
CA PRO A 39 41.68 -15.72 1.33
C PRO A 39 42.45 -14.45 0.88
N PRO A 40 43.54 -14.04 1.58
CA PRO A 40 44.26 -12.80 1.29
C PRO A 40 44.83 -12.71 -0.13
N GLU A 41 45.23 -13.84 -0.70
CA GLU A 41 45.78 -13.93 -2.06
C GLU A 41 44.75 -13.58 -3.12
N LEU A 42 43.48 -13.97 -2.95
CA LEU A 42 42.42 -13.63 -3.89
C LEU A 42 42.10 -12.12 -3.85
N ILE A 43 42.16 -11.51 -2.67
CA ILE A 43 42.01 -10.05 -2.50
C ILE A 43 43.17 -9.33 -3.19
N ARG A 44 44.41 -9.76 -2.97
CA ARG A 44 45.60 -9.18 -3.64
C ARG A 44 45.50 -9.33 -5.17
N ALA A 45 45.05 -10.49 -5.66
CA ALA A 45 44.85 -10.72 -7.09
C ALA A 45 43.76 -9.79 -7.67
N HIS A 46 42.68 -9.53 -6.95
CA HIS A 46 41.67 -8.56 -7.36
C HIS A 46 42.26 -7.14 -7.46
N ARG A 47 42.98 -6.70 -6.44
CA ARG A 47 43.66 -5.38 -6.42
C ARG A 47 44.67 -5.23 -7.56
N ALA A 48 45.40 -6.29 -7.89
CA ALA A 48 46.37 -6.29 -8.98
C ALA A 48 45.75 -6.06 -10.37
N ARG A 49 44.43 -6.20 -10.53
CA ARG A 49 43.69 -5.97 -11.79
C ARG A 49 42.94 -4.62 -11.82
N ALA A 50 43.08 -3.80 -10.77
CA ALA A 50 42.48 -2.47 -10.73
C ALA A 50 43.11 -1.56 -11.79
N LEU A 51 42.39 -0.52 -12.23
CA LEU A 51 43.00 0.53 -13.04
C LEU A 51 43.99 1.29 -12.17
N SER A 52 45.22 1.41 -12.65
CA SER A 52 46.25 2.23 -12.03
C SER A 52 47.06 2.93 -13.14
N PRO A 53 47.37 4.23 -13.00
CA PRO A 53 48.28 4.92 -13.91
C PRO A 53 49.70 4.34 -13.87
N ASP A 54 50.09 3.67 -12.78
CA ASP A 54 51.41 3.02 -12.64
C ASP A 54 51.52 1.69 -13.42
N LYS A 55 50.36 1.10 -13.77
CA LYS A 55 50.23 -0.13 -14.57
C LYS A 55 49.03 0.00 -15.52
N PRO A 56 49.09 0.92 -16.50
CA PRO A 56 47.91 1.29 -17.28
C PRO A 56 47.46 0.14 -18.16
N VAL A 57 46.14 -0.07 -18.21
CA VAL A 57 45.46 -1.01 -19.11
C VAL A 57 44.19 -0.35 -19.66
N ILE A 58 43.74 -0.79 -20.84
CA ILE A 58 42.49 -0.32 -21.46
C ILE A 58 41.40 -1.37 -21.24
N ARG A 59 40.19 -0.94 -20.86
CA ARG A 59 39.00 -1.78 -20.69
C ARG A 59 37.79 -1.07 -21.33
N GLY A 60 36.82 -1.82 -21.84
CA GLY A 60 35.65 -1.25 -22.53
C GLY A 60 35.94 -0.80 -23.97
N THR A 61 36.81 -1.53 -24.67
CA THR A 61 37.12 -1.26 -26.09
C THR A 61 35.91 -1.49 -26.98
N ALA A 62 35.78 -0.72 -28.06
CA ALA A 62 34.89 -1.06 -29.17
C ALA A 62 35.50 -2.21 -29.99
N GLN A 63 34.68 -3.19 -30.37
CA GLN A 63 35.11 -4.39 -31.10
C GLN A 63 34.17 -4.64 -32.28
N ASN A 64 34.74 -5.03 -33.41
CA ASN A 64 34.00 -5.42 -34.61
C ASN A 64 33.54 -6.90 -34.53
N PRO A 65 32.66 -7.35 -35.45
CA PRO A 65 32.19 -8.73 -35.47
C PRO A 65 33.27 -9.80 -35.65
N ASP A 66 34.43 -9.43 -36.19
CA ASP A 66 35.57 -10.31 -36.45
C ASP A 66 36.24 -10.85 -35.18
N VAL A 67 36.10 -10.18 -34.04
CA VAL A 67 36.71 -10.58 -32.76
C VAL A 67 35.75 -10.59 -31.58
N TYR A 68 34.62 -9.88 -31.65
CA TYR A 68 33.72 -9.73 -30.50
C TYR A 68 33.18 -11.08 -30.00
N PHE A 69 32.82 -11.99 -30.91
CA PHE A 69 32.26 -13.29 -30.50
C PHE A 69 33.32 -14.12 -29.76
N GLN A 70 34.52 -14.25 -30.32
CA GLN A 70 35.63 -14.96 -29.69
C GLN A 70 35.96 -14.36 -28.32
N ALA A 71 36.01 -13.02 -28.22
CA ALA A 71 36.25 -12.32 -26.97
C ALA A 71 35.16 -12.60 -25.92
N ARG A 72 33.88 -12.67 -26.33
CA ARG A 72 32.76 -12.93 -25.42
C ARG A 72 32.81 -14.33 -24.82
N GLU A 73 33.24 -15.33 -25.59
CA GLU A 73 33.37 -16.73 -25.14
C GLU A 73 34.58 -16.96 -24.20
N THR A 74 35.54 -16.02 -24.13
CA THR A 74 36.72 -16.16 -23.24
C THR A 74 36.36 -16.26 -21.76
N VAL A 75 35.16 -15.82 -21.37
CA VAL A 75 34.72 -15.84 -19.96
C VAL A 75 34.15 -17.20 -19.53
N ASN A 76 33.88 -18.12 -20.46
CA ASN A 76 33.20 -19.39 -20.18
C ASN A 76 33.86 -20.23 -19.07
N PRO A 77 35.21 -20.34 -18.98
CA PRO A 77 35.84 -21.11 -17.91
C PRO A 77 35.50 -20.59 -16.51
N PHE A 78 35.30 -19.27 -16.35
CA PHE A 78 34.93 -18.68 -15.06
C PHE A 78 33.50 -19.05 -14.64
N TYR A 79 32.56 -19.03 -15.59
CA TYR A 79 31.17 -19.41 -15.34
C TYR A 79 31.01 -20.93 -15.15
N ALA A 80 31.75 -21.75 -15.90
CA ALA A 80 31.74 -23.20 -15.74
C ALA A 80 32.29 -23.65 -14.39
N ALA A 81 33.32 -22.98 -13.86
CA ALA A 81 33.89 -23.27 -12.54
C ALA A 81 33.02 -22.77 -11.37
N MET A 82 32.12 -21.80 -11.61
CA MET A 82 31.39 -21.10 -10.57
C MET A 82 30.57 -22.01 -9.64
N PRO A 83 29.79 -23.01 -10.12
CA PRO A 83 29.03 -23.89 -9.23
C PRO A 83 29.90 -24.61 -8.18
N ALA A 84 31.01 -25.20 -8.61
CA ALA A 84 31.95 -25.89 -7.72
C ALA A 84 32.63 -24.93 -6.73
N ILE A 85 32.95 -23.71 -7.17
CA ILE A 85 33.52 -22.67 -6.30
C ILE A 85 32.51 -22.22 -5.24
N VAL A 86 31.23 -22.06 -5.60
CA VAL A 86 30.17 -21.71 -4.65
C VAL A 86 29.95 -22.84 -3.67
N GLU A 87 29.90 -24.10 -4.12
CA GLU A 87 29.76 -25.27 -3.23
C GLU A 87 30.95 -25.37 -2.27
N LYS A 88 32.18 -25.19 -2.76
CA LYS A 88 33.38 -25.11 -1.91
C LYS A 88 33.27 -24.00 -0.86
N ALA A 89 32.75 -22.83 -1.23
CA ALA A 89 32.52 -21.75 -0.29
C ALA A 89 31.43 -22.09 0.74
N MET A 90 30.35 -22.76 0.36
CA MET A 90 29.32 -23.23 1.28
C MET A 90 29.85 -24.29 2.26
N ASN A 91 30.67 -25.23 1.79
CA ASN A 91 31.33 -26.23 2.65
C ASN A 91 32.29 -25.56 3.63
N ARG A 92 33.10 -24.60 3.15
CA ARG A 92 34.00 -23.82 4.01
C ARG A 92 33.24 -23.03 5.07
N PHE A 93 32.09 -22.46 4.69
CA PHE A 93 31.23 -21.79 5.65
C PHE A 93 30.77 -22.76 6.75
N ALA A 94 30.33 -23.96 6.38
CA ALA A 94 29.93 -25.00 7.33
C ALA A 94 31.08 -25.42 8.27
N GLU A 95 32.31 -25.52 7.76
CA GLU A 95 33.49 -25.81 8.60
C GLU A 95 33.76 -24.74 9.66
N ILE A 96 33.46 -23.47 9.34
CA ILE A 96 33.73 -22.34 10.23
C ILE A 96 32.61 -22.18 11.27
N VAL A 97 31.34 -22.25 10.83
CA VAL A 97 30.19 -21.86 11.67
C VAL A 97 29.17 -22.99 11.91
N GLY A 98 29.40 -24.18 11.37
CA GLY A 98 28.54 -25.36 11.55
C GLY A 98 27.27 -25.41 10.68
N ARG A 99 26.94 -24.35 9.92
CA ARG A 99 25.76 -24.31 9.04
C ARG A 99 26.11 -24.74 7.63
N GLN A 100 25.59 -25.90 7.22
CA GLN A 100 25.78 -26.43 5.87
C GLN A 100 24.74 -25.89 4.89
N TYR A 101 25.21 -25.48 3.71
CA TYR A 101 24.35 -25.19 2.55
C TYR A 101 24.76 -26.01 1.34
N LYS A 102 23.85 -26.17 0.38
CA LYS A 102 24.14 -26.73 -0.96
C LYS A 102 23.58 -25.84 -2.06
N LEU A 103 24.02 -26.03 -3.30
CA LEU A 103 23.48 -25.31 -4.46
C LEU A 103 21.97 -25.55 -4.65
N PHE A 104 21.57 -26.80 -4.40
CA PHE A 104 20.20 -27.30 -4.38
C PHE A 104 20.02 -28.15 -3.12
N GLU A 105 19.07 -27.81 -2.27
CA GLU A 105 18.85 -28.47 -0.98
C GLU A 105 17.55 -29.25 -0.99
N TYR A 106 17.63 -30.56 -0.81
CA TYR A 106 16.46 -31.43 -0.73
C TYR A 106 16.07 -31.67 0.72
N GLU A 107 14.78 -31.58 1.03
CA GLU A 107 14.19 -31.92 2.32
C GLU A 107 12.90 -32.73 2.11
N GLY A 108 12.64 -33.71 2.97
CA GLY A 108 11.45 -34.57 2.90
C GLY A 108 11.77 -36.05 2.86
N ALA A 109 10.81 -36.86 2.40
CA ALA A 109 10.96 -38.32 2.37
C ALA A 109 12.11 -38.75 1.44
N ALA A 110 12.99 -39.66 1.88
CA ALA A 110 14.07 -40.18 1.04
C ALA A 110 13.55 -40.95 -0.18
N ASP A 111 12.33 -41.49 -0.09
CA ASP A 111 11.60 -42.20 -1.14
C ASP A 111 10.44 -41.37 -1.72
N ALA A 112 10.54 -40.03 -1.70
CA ALA A 112 9.49 -39.16 -2.22
C ALA A 112 9.16 -39.46 -3.69
N GLU A 113 7.87 -39.41 -4.00
CA GLU A 113 7.35 -39.58 -5.37
C GLU A 113 6.90 -38.25 -5.98
N ARG A 114 6.57 -37.27 -5.14
CA ARG A 114 6.11 -35.93 -5.53
C ARG A 114 7.04 -34.89 -4.92
N VAL A 115 7.63 -34.03 -5.76
CA VAL A 115 8.56 -32.99 -5.30
C VAL A 115 8.11 -31.61 -5.76
N VAL A 116 8.18 -30.63 -4.86
CA VAL A 116 8.02 -29.21 -5.21
C VAL A 116 9.39 -28.54 -5.27
N ILE A 117 9.67 -27.81 -6.35
CA ILE A 117 10.91 -27.05 -6.53
C ILE A 117 10.57 -25.56 -6.44
N LEU A 118 11.24 -24.85 -5.54
CA LEU A 118 11.04 -23.41 -5.37
C LEU A 118 12.24 -22.70 -4.77
N MET A 119 12.18 -21.37 -4.77
CA MET A 119 13.23 -20.47 -4.31
C MET A 119 12.64 -19.35 -3.44
N GLY A 120 13.46 -18.74 -2.58
CA GLY A 120 13.06 -17.65 -1.71
C GLY A 120 12.36 -18.11 -0.43
N SER A 121 11.59 -17.22 0.18
CA SER A 121 10.91 -17.45 1.47
C SER A 121 9.84 -18.54 1.39
N GLY A 122 9.16 -18.67 0.25
CA GLY A 122 8.14 -19.73 0.06
C GLY A 122 8.69 -21.14 0.29
N ALA A 123 10.00 -21.34 0.11
CA ALA A 123 10.67 -22.60 0.39
C ALA A 123 10.63 -23.00 1.87
N GLU A 124 10.56 -22.05 2.80
CA GLU A 124 10.44 -22.32 4.24
C GLU A 124 9.01 -22.74 4.62
N THR A 125 7.98 -22.05 4.08
CA THR A 125 6.58 -22.52 4.21
C THR A 125 6.38 -23.91 3.60
N ALA A 126 7.00 -24.18 2.44
CA ALA A 126 6.89 -25.48 1.81
C ALA A 126 7.63 -26.57 2.59
N HIS A 127 8.76 -26.23 3.23
CA HIS A 127 9.50 -27.14 4.10
C HIS A 127 8.65 -27.58 5.29
N GLU A 128 8.07 -26.61 6.00
CA GLU A 128 7.20 -26.88 7.15
C GLU A 128 6.00 -27.75 6.76
N THR A 129 5.41 -27.47 5.59
CA THR A 129 4.32 -28.32 5.04
C THR A 129 4.79 -29.74 4.75
N VAL A 130 5.96 -29.92 4.13
CA VAL A 130 6.52 -31.26 3.86
C VAL A 130 6.81 -32.02 5.14
N GLU A 131 7.35 -31.38 6.19
CA GLU A 131 7.52 -32.02 7.49
C GLU A 131 6.19 -32.58 8.03
N ALA A 132 5.11 -31.78 7.95
CA ALA A 132 3.78 -32.20 8.40
C ALA A 132 3.19 -33.34 7.55
N LEU A 133 3.29 -33.26 6.22
CA LEU A 133 2.76 -34.29 5.31
C LEU A 133 3.55 -35.59 5.39
N THR A 134 4.88 -35.53 5.52
CA THR A 134 5.72 -36.71 5.73
C THR A 134 5.47 -37.35 7.10
N ALA A 135 5.24 -36.56 8.15
CA ALA A 135 4.81 -37.09 9.44
C ALA A 135 3.44 -37.81 9.36
N ALA A 136 2.57 -37.40 8.42
CA ALA A 136 1.32 -38.09 8.11
C ALA A 136 1.48 -39.28 7.14
N GLY A 137 2.71 -39.63 6.74
CA GLY A 137 3.02 -40.78 5.89
C GLY A 137 3.05 -40.48 4.39
N GLU A 138 2.95 -39.23 3.97
CA GLU A 138 3.03 -38.88 2.55
C GLU A 138 4.47 -38.87 2.02
N LYS A 139 4.65 -39.45 0.83
CA LYS A 139 5.92 -39.50 0.10
C LYS A 139 6.18 -38.23 -0.70
N VAL A 140 6.39 -37.13 0.01
CA VAL A 140 6.60 -35.80 -0.55
C VAL A 140 7.96 -35.24 -0.17
N GLY A 141 8.46 -34.30 -1.00
CA GLY A 141 9.69 -33.58 -0.73
C GLY A 141 9.68 -32.18 -1.35
N ILE A 142 10.63 -31.36 -0.92
CA ILE A 142 10.94 -30.08 -1.54
C ILE A 142 12.39 -30.04 -2.01
N LEU A 143 12.65 -29.27 -3.06
CA LEU A 143 13.99 -28.87 -3.46
C LEU A 143 14.09 -27.35 -3.43
N LYS A 144 14.96 -26.82 -2.56
CA LYS A 144 15.24 -25.39 -2.44
C LYS A 144 16.38 -25.01 -3.38
N VAL A 145 16.13 -24.09 -4.29
CA VAL A 145 17.17 -23.55 -5.18
C VAL A 145 17.91 -22.42 -4.45
N ARG A 146 19.24 -22.57 -4.26
CA ARG A 146 20.10 -21.55 -3.64
C ARG A 146 20.94 -20.81 -4.66
N LEU A 147 21.60 -21.55 -5.55
CA LEU A 147 22.31 -20.97 -6.69
C LEU A 147 21.47 -21.09 -7.96
N TYR A 148 20.69 -20.04 -8.27
CA TYR A 148 19.88 -20.03 -9.49
C TYR A 148 20.72 -19.82 -10.76
N ARG A 149 21.77 -18.98 -10.68
CA ARG A 149 22.69 -18.72 -11.80
C ARG A 149 24.16 -18.72 -11.34
N PRO A 150 25.04 -19.43 -12.05
CA PRO A 150 24.77 -20.38 -13.14
C PRO A 150 24.00 -21.62 -12.67
N PHE A 151 23.01 -22.07 -13.46
CA PHE A 151 22.20 -23.25 -13.11
C PHE A 151 23.00 -24.52 -13.38
N SER A 152 23.33 -25.29 -12.34
CA SER A 152 24.13 -26.51 -12.50
C SER A 152 23.25 -27.76 -12.57
N ALA A 153 22.92 -28.20 -13.79
CA ALA A 153 22.11 -29.40 -14.02
C ALA A 153 22.64 -30.65 -13.29
N PRO A 154 23.96 -30.96 -13.26
CA PRO A 154 24.47 -32.12 -12.51
C PRO A 154 24.16 -32.06 -11.01
N HIS A 155 24.36 -30.92 -10.36
CA HIS A 155 24.08 -30.76 -8.92
C HIS A 155 22.56 -30.78 -8.64
N PHE A 156 21.76 -30.20 -9.54
CA PHE A 156 20.30 -30.24 -9.48
C PHE A 156 19.77 -31.68 -9.53
N LEU A 157 20.18 -32.46 -10.52
CA LEU A 157 19.73 -33.85 -10.70
C LEU A 157 20.20 -34.75 -9.56
N ALA A 158 21.42 -34.53 -9.05
CA ALA A 158 21.98 -35.29 -7.94
C ALA A 158 21.26 -35.03 -6.61
N ALA A 159 20.62 -33.87 -6.45
CA ALA A 159 19.88 -33.52 -5.24
C ALA A 159 18.47 -34.15 -5.20
N LEU A 160 17.93 -34.62 -6.33
CA LEU A 160 16.60 -35.21 -6.40
C LEU A 160 16.59 -36.70 -6.02
N PRO A 161 15.59 -37.19 -5.27
CA PRO A 161 15.40 -38.62 -5.04
C PRO A 161 15.18 -39.40 -6.34
N LYS A 162 15.76 -40.60 -6.44
CA LYS A 162 15.58 -41.48 -7.60
C LYS A 162 14.14 -41.98 -7.79
N THR A 163 13.31 -41.84 -6.76
CA THR A 163 11.90 -42.26 -6.73
C THR A 163 10.93 -41.21 -7.25
N VAL A 164 11.41 -40.02 -7.61
CA VAL A 164 10.54 -38.93 -8.07
C VAL A 164 9.77 -39.33 -9.34
N LYS A 165 8.46 -39.07 -9.34
CA LYS A 165 7.53 -39.35 -10.45
C LYS A 165 6.85 -38.08 -10.97
N SER A 166 6.64 -37.10 -10.11
CA SER A 166 6.09 -35.80 -10.50
C SER A 166 6.73 -34.64 -9.76
N ILE A 167 6.87 -33.53 -10.48
CA ILE A 167 7.53 -32.31 -10.04
C ILE A 167 6.62 -31.12 -10.31
N ALA A 168 6.43 -30.26 -9.30
CA ALA A 168 5.87 -28.91 -9.50
C ALA A 168 6.98 -27.88 -9.32
N VAL A 169 7.16 -26.99 -10.29
CA VAL A 169 8.10 -25.86 -10.21
C VAL A 169 7.32 -24.59 -9.95
N LEU A 170 7.63 -23.87 -8.87
CA LEU A 170 6.90 -22.67 -8.46
C LEU A 170 7.72 -21.40 -8.65
N ASP A 171 7.27 -20.56 -9.57
CA ASP A 171 7.91 -19.29 -9.91
C ASP A 171 7.19 -18.11 -9.25
N ARG A 172 7.98 -17.22 -8.62
CA ARG A 172 7.48 -15.97 -8.02
C ARG A 172 7.58 -14.80 -9.01
N THR A 173 7.15 -15.03 -10.24
CA THR A 173 7.15 -14.06 -11.34
C THR A 173 6.05 -14.41 -12.36
N LYS A 174 5.84 -13.53 -13.35
CA LYS A 174 4.98 -13.78 -14.50
C LYS A 174 5.64 -13.19 -15.74
N GLU A 175 5.82 -14.00 -16.78
CA GLU A 175 6.32 -13.57 -18.09
C GLU A 175 5.20 -13.71 -19.14
N PRO A 176 4.39 -12.65 -19.38
CA PRO A 176 3.26 -12.73 -20.29
C PRO A 176 3.69 -13.13 -21.72
N GLY A 177 3.04 -14.15 -22.27
CA GLY A 177 3.31 -14.66 -23.63
C GLY A 177 4.44 -15.68 -23.73
N GLY A 178 5.21 -15.91 -22.66
CA GLY A 178 6.24 -16.95 -22.61
C GLY A 178 5.65 -18.37 -22.56
N PRO A 179 6.42 -19.41 -22.98
CA PRO A 179 6.01 -20.81 -22.89
C PRO A 179 5.98 -21.37 -21.45
N GLY A 180 6.47 -20.61 -20.48
CA GLY A 180 6.50 -20.93 -19.05
C GLY A 180 7.43 -19.96 -18.31
N GLU A 181 7.41 -19.99 -16.99
CA GLU A 181 8.25 -19.12 -16.15
C GLU A 181 9.72 -19.60 -16.08
N PRO A 182 10.68 -18.71 -15.73
CA PRO A 182 12.11 -18.98 -15.89
C PRO A 182 12.62 -20.25 -15.22
N MET A 183 12.25 -20.50 -13.96
CA MET A 183 12.75 -21.68 -13.25
C MET A 183 12.10 -22.97 -13.77
N TYR A 184 10.81 -22.91 -14.10
CA TYR A 184 10.14 -24.02 -14.81
C TYR A 184 10.86 -24.38 -16.12
N LEU A 185 11.23 -23.38 -16.94
CA LEU A 185 11.96 -23.61 -18.18
C LEU A 185 13.35 -24.21 -17.94
N ASP A 186 14.09 -23.73 -16.94
CA ASP A 186 15.40 -24.28 -16.58
C ASP A 186 15.30 -25.74 -16.14
N VAL A 187 14.31 -26.08 -15.31
CA VAL A 187 14.08 -27.46 -14.82
C VAL A 187 13.72 -28.39 -15.97
N VAL A 188 12.79 -27.97 -16.84
CA VAL A 188 12.40 -28.75 -18.03
C VAL A 188 13.61 -28.98 -18.93
N THR A 189 14.41 -27.93 -19.18
CA THR A 189 15.61 -28.02 -20.01
C THR A 189 16.63 -28.98 -19.40
N ALA A 190 16.94 -28.85 -18.11
CA ALA A 190 17.90 -29.71 -17.43
C ALA A 190 17.49 -31.19 -17.45
N LEU A 191 16.19 -31.48 -17.27
CA LEU A 191 15.67 -32.84 -17.35
C LEU A 191 15.75 -33.40 -18.77
N GLN A 192 15.36 -32.61 -19.77
CA GLN A 192 15.37 -33.04 -21.18
C GLN A 192 16.78 -33.25 -21.72
N GLU A 193 17.72 -32.34 -21.43
CA GLU A 193 19.12 -32.50 -21.83
C GLU A 193 19.75 -33.74 -21.18
N ALA A 194 19.47 -33.98 -19.89
CA ALA A 194 19.95 -35.17 -19.20
C ALA A 194 19.35 -36.46 -19.76
N LEU A 195 18.07 -36.45 -20.13
CA LEU A 195 17.41 -37.57 -20.80
C LEU A 195 18.08 -37.85 -22.16
N ALA A 196 18.26 -36.81 -22.98
CA ALA A 196 18.89 -36.92 -24.29
C ALA A 196 20.35 -37.41 -24.20
N ALA A 197 21.07 -37.00 -23.16
CA ALA A 197 22.43 -37.44 -22.88
C ALA A 197 22.52 -38.83 -22.20
N GLY A 198 21.39 -39.44 -21.82
CA GLY A 198 21.38 -40.72 -21.08
C GLY A 198 21.96 -40.61 -19.65
N THR A 199 21.99 -39.39 -19.09
CA THR A 199 22.54 -39.10 -17.75
C THR A 199 21.47 -38.85 -16.70
N LEU A 200 20.18 -38.91 -17.08
CA LEU A 200 19.07 -38.76 -16.15
C LEU A 200 19.06 -39.93 -15.14
N PRO A 201 19.16 -39.68 -13.82
CA PRO A 201 19.37 -40.73 -12.83
C PRO A 201 18.08 -41.47 -12.41
N PHE A 202 16.93 -41.09 -12.98
CA PHE A 202 15.60 -41.62 -12.72
C PHE A 202 14.72 -41.54 -13.99
N PRO A 203 13.57 -42.26 -14.05
CA PRO A 203 12.63 -42.10 -15.16
C PRO A 203 12.13 -40.66 -15.29
N MET A 204 11.89 -40.20 -16.52
CA MET A 204 11.42 -38.83 -16.78
C MET A 204 10.15 -38.51 -15.96
N PRO A 205 10.21 -37.58 -14.99
CA PRO A 205 9.06 -37.24 -14.19
C PRO A 205 8.08 -36.37 -15.00
N ARG A 206 6.81 -36.39 -14.61
CA ARG A 206 5.83 -35.42 -15.12
C ARG A 206 6.09 -34.07 -14.45
N VAL A 207 6.28 -33.00 -15.22
CA VAL A 207 6.60 -31.67 -14.70
C VAL A 207 5.45 -30.70 -14.96
N ILE A 208 5.04 -29.96 -13.93
CA ILE A 208 4.11 -28.83 -14.04
C ILE A 208 4.75 -27.55 -13.50
N GLY A 209 4.43 -26.41 -14.09
CA GLY A 209 4.82 -25.07 -13.64
C GLY A 209 3.63 -24.36 -13.00
N GLY A 210 3.90 -23.59 -11.95
CA GLY A 210 2.90 -22.78 -11.26
C GLY A 210 3.45 -21.44 -10.80
N ARG A 211 2.59 -20.44 -10.71
CA ARG A 211 2.93 -19.12 -10.16
C ARG A 211 2.34 -18.91 -8.78
N TYR A 212 3.09 -18.21 -7.93
CA TYR A 212 2.66 -17.86 -6.58
C TYR A 212 3.24 -16.51 -6.13
N GLY A 213 2.69 -15.93 -5.07
CA GLY A 213 3.38 -14.90 -4.27
C GLY A 213 3.70 -13.56 -4.97
N LEU A 214 3.08 -13.26 -6.12
CA LEU A 214 3.28 -11.99 -6.82
C LEU A 214 2.88 -10.82 -5.93
N SER A 215 3.73 -9.78 -5.88
CA SER A 215 3.52 -8.60 -5.02
C SER A 215 3.21 -8.95 -3.56
N SER A 216 3.90 -9.97 -3.02
CA SER A 216 3.69 -10.44 -1.64
C SER A 216 2.31 -11.02 -1.34
N LYS A 217 1.59 -11.51 -2.37
CA LYS A 217 0.44 -12.41 -2.15
C LYS A 217 0.83 -13.54 -1.21
N GLU A 218 -0.06 -13.90 -0.30
CA GLU A 218 0.20 -14.94 0.69
C GLU A 218 0.52 -16.28 0.04
N PHE A 219 1.36 -17.06 0.74
CA PHE A 219 1.71 -18.42 0.36
C PHE A 219 1.76 -19.29 1.62
N THR A 220 0.62 -19.93 1.91
CA THR A 220 0.37 -20.63 3.16
C THR A 220 0.60 -22.15 3.03
N PRO A 221 0.68 -22.90 4.14
CA PRO A 221 0.75 -24.36 4.11
C PRO A 221 -0.41 -25.03 3.35
N ALA A 222 -1.61 -24.45 3.44
CA ALA A 222 -2.78 -24.90 2.66
C ALA A 222 -2.55 -24.80 1.15
N MET A 223 -1.91 -23.71 0.70
CA MET A 223 -1.57 -23.52 -0.71
C MET A 223 -0.50 -24.51 -1.17
N VAL A 224 0.52 -24.77 -0.34
CA VAL A 224 1.52 -25.80 -0.63
C VAL A 224 0.87 -27.19 -0.74
N LYS A 225 -0.03 -27.52 0.19
CA LYS A 225 -0.79 -28.77 0.14
C LYS A 225 -1.60 -28.90 -1.16
N ALA A 226 -2.27 -27.83 -1.60
CA ALA A 226 -3.00 -27.82 -2.86
C ALA A 226 -2.11 -28.17 -4.07
N VAL A 227 -0.85 -27.73 -4.07
CA VAL A 227 0.13 -28.10 -5.11
C VAL A 227 0.47 -29.60 -5.04
N PHE A 228 0.67 -30.16 -3.84
CA PHE A 228 0.91 -31.60 -3.68
C PHE A 228 -0.31 -32.47 -4.04
N ASP A 229 -1.52 -31.98 -3.74
CA ASP A 229 -2.78 -32.61 -4.13
C ASP A 229 -2.93 -32.60 -5.65
N GLU A 230 -2.54 -31.51 -6.33
CA GLU A 230 -2.50 -31.44 -7.79
C GLU A 230 -1.51 -32.47 -8.37
N LEU A 231 -0.30 -32.58 -7.78
CA LEU A 231 0.72 -33.55 -8.22
C LEU A 231 0.29 -35.02 -8.08
N ALA A 232 -0.70 -35.30 -7.23
CA ALA A 232 -1.27 -36.64 -7.05
C ALA A 232 -2.31 -36.99 -8.14
N LYS A 233 -2.77 -36.02 -8.94
CA LYS A 233 -3.82 -36.27 -9.94
C LYS A 233 -3.28 -37.05 -11.16
N PRO A 234 -4.13 -37.87 -11.80
CA PRO A 234 -3.79 -38.51 -13.07
C PRO A 234 -3.55 -37.49 -14.19
N VAL A 235 -4.41 -36.47 -14.26
CA VAL A 235 -4.30 -35.33 -15.16
C VAL A 235 -4.04 -34.09 -14.30
N MET A 236 -2.86 -33.50 -14.46
CA MET A 236 -2.42 -32.36 -13.67
C MET A 236 -2.62 -31.07 -14.46
N LYS A 237 -3.04 -30.01 -13.78
CA LYS A 237 -3.13 -28.66 -14.30
C LYS A 237 -1.71 -28.08 -14.39
N ASN A 238 -1.23 -27.86 -15.61
CA ASN A 238 0.01 -27.12 -15.84
C ASN A 238 -0.29 -25.61 -15.96
N HIS A 239 0.74 -24.77 -15.80
CA HIS A 239 0.66 -23.30 -15.83
C HIS A 239 -0.35 -22.71 -14.85
N PHE A 240 -0.48 -23.35 -13.69
CA PHE A 240 -1.47 -22.98 -12.69
C PHE A 240 -1.07 -21.72 -11.91
N VAL A 241 -2.02 -21.19 -11.15
CA VAL A 241 -1.76 -20.18 -10.12
C VAL A 241 -2.27 -20.69 -8.77
N VAL A 242 -1.64 -20.26 -7.68
CA VAL A 242 -2.11 -20.58 -6.33
C VAL A 242 -2.10 -19.32 -5.47
N GLY A 243 -3.15 -19.17 -4.65
CA GLY A 243 -3.36 -17.99 -3.80
C GLY A 243 -4.30 -16.92 -4.38
N ILE A 244 -4.94 -17.18 -5.53
CA ILE A 244 -5.99 -16.34 -6.11
C ILE A 244 -7.11 -17.21 -6.69
N GLU A 245 -8.30 -16.62 -6.87
CA GLU A 245 -9.38 -17.19 -7.67
C GLU A 245 -9.30 -16.64 -9.11
N ASP A 246 -8.85 -17.49 -10.04
CA ASP A 246 -8.84 -17.16 -11.46
C ASP A 246 -10.03 -17.83 -12.15
N ASP A 247 -11.12 -17.08 -12.22
CA ASP A 247 -12.39 -17.41 -12.86
C ASP A 247 -12.43 -17.01 -14.35
N VAL A 248 -11.39 -16.36 -14.85
CA VAL A 248 -11.28 -15.92 -16.25
C VAL A 248 -10.62 -16.99 -17.11
N THR A 249 -9.45 -17.49 -16.70
CA THR A 249 -8.73 -18.53 -17.44
C THR A 249 -8.79 -19.91 -16.78
N GLY A 250 -9.34 -19.98 -15.56
CA GLY A 250 -9.49 -21.24 -14.83
C GLY A 250 -8.16 -21.85 -14.39
N SER A 251 -7.08 -21.06 -14.29
CA SER A 251 -5.74 -21.56 -13.99
C SER A 251 -5.49 -21.80 -12.48
N SER A 252 -6.37 -21.31 -11.61
CA SER A 252 -6.22 -21.43 -10.15
C SER A 252 -6.37 -22.87 -9.63
N LEU A 253 -5.62 -23.20 -8.58
CA LEU A 253 -5.82 -24.43 -7.80
C LEU A 253 -6.84 -24.20 -6.68
N SER A 254 -7.63 -25.23 -6.37
CA SER A 254 -8.52 -25.22 -5.21
C SER A 254 -7.70 -25.40 -3.93
N VAL A 255 -7.95 -24.55 -2.94
CA VAL A 255 -7.23 -24.54 -1.65
C VAL A 255 -8.23 -24.80 -0.52
N ASP A 256 -7.91 -25.75 0.35
CA ASP A 256 -8.65 -25.96 1.61
C ASP A 256 -8.05 -25.05 2.70
N PRO A 257 -8.73 -23.96 3.10
CA PRO A 257 -8.19 -23.00 4.07
C PRO A 257 -8.13 -23.56 5.50
N SER A 258 -8.73 -24.72 5.78
CA SER A 258 -8.75 -25.30 7.13
C SER A 258 -7.42 -25.95 7.52
N PHE A 259 -6.63 -26.38 6.53
CA PHE A 259 -5.34 -27.01 6.72
C PHE A 259 -4.33 -26.01 7.32
N SER A 260 -3.68 -26.41 8.42
CA SER A 260 -2.70 -25.60 9.13
C SER A 260 -1.63 -26.48 9.76
N THR A 261 -0.40 -25.99 9.73
CA THR A 261 0.79 -26.59 10.36
C THR A 261 1.15 -25.89 11.67
N GLU A 262 0.36 -24.91 12.11
CA GLU A 262 0.70 -24.08 13.27
C GLU A 262 0.61 -24.89 14.59
N ASP A 263 1.74 -25.00 15.31
CA ASP A 263 1.85 -25.75 16.57
C ASP A 263 1.12 -25.04 17.72
N PRO A 264 0.20 -25.70 18.46
CA PRO A 264 -0.50 -25.12 19.61
C PRO A 264 0.41 -24.57 20.73
N LYS A 265 1.68 -25.02 20.80
CA LYS A 265 2.67 -24.52 21.77
C LYS A 265 3.29 -23.18 21.37
N VAL A 266 3.00 -22.68 20.17
CA VAL A 266 3.48 -21.39 19.69
C VAL A 266 2.45 -20.32 20.03
N VAL A 267 2.88 -19.26 20.70
CA VAL A 267 2.05 -18.06 20.86
C VAL A 267 1.97 -17.35 19.50
N ARG A 268 0.76 -17.10 19.03
CA ARG A 268 0.42 -16.50 17.74
C ARG A 268 -0.45 -15.28 18.00
N ALA A 269 0.19 -14.11 17.99
CA ALA A 269 -0.43 -12.87 18.42
C ALA A 269 -0.67 -11.92 17.24
N LEU A 270 -1.89 -11.38 17.17
CA LEU A 270 -2.30 -10.33 16.25
C LEU A 270 -2.49 -9.01 17.01
N PHE A 271 -1.95 -7.92 16.48
CA PHE A 271 -2.14 -6.58 17.04
C PHE A 271 -2.62 -5.63 15.96
N TYR A 272 -3.81 -5.08 16.16
CA TYR A 272 -4.42 -4.07 15.30
C TYR A 272 -4.19 -2.69 15.90
N GLY A 273 -3.33 -1.91 15.24
CA GLY A 273 -2.99 -0.54 15.61
C GLY A 273 -3.35 0.46 14.51
N LEU A 274 -3.28 1.74 14.85
CA LEU A 274 -3.38 2.86 13.90
C LEU A 274 -1.97 3.31 13.49
N GLY A 275 -1.80 3.64 12.21
CA GLY A 275 -0.57 4.24 11.70
C GLY A 275 -0.14 5.44 12.57
N ALA A 276 1.08 5.36 13.10
CA ALA A 276 1.71 6.32 14.04
C ALA A 276 1.24 6.27 15.52
N ASP A 277 0.48 5.27 15.97
CA ASP A 277 0.14 5.11 17.41
C ASP A 277 1.23 4.43 18.26
N GLY A 278 2.29 3.91 17.60
CA GLY A 278 3.43 3.25 18.24
C GLY A 278 3.33 1.73 18.41
N THR A 279 2.23 1.11 17.97
CA THR A 279 1.98 -0.35 18.08
C THR A 279 3.08 -1.19 17.44
N VAL A 280 3.42 -0.91 16.18
CA VAL A 280 4.48 -1.63 15.45
C VAL A 280 5.83 -1.51 16.18
N GLY A 281 6.14 -0.32 16.69
CA GLY A 281 7.39 -0.08 17.43
C GLY A 281 7.46 -0.89 18.73
N ALA A 282 6.35 -0.93 19.50
CA ALA A 282 6.24 -1.75 20.69
C ALA A 282 6.38 -3.24 20.36
N ASN A 283 5.73 -3.72 19.31
CA ASN A 283 5.80 -5.12 18.91
C ASN A 283 7.20 -5.54 18.43
N LYS A 284 7.91 -4.69 17.68
CA LYS A 284 9.33 -4.91 17.36
C LYS A 284 10.19 -5.01 18.62
N ASN A 285 9.89 -4.20 19.63
CA ASN A 285 10.60 -4.26 20.92
C ASN A 285 10.26 -5.54 21.69
N SER A 286 8.99 -5.96 21.74
CA SER A 286 8.56 -7.22 22.36
C SER A 286 9.24 -8.44 21.74
N VAL A 287 9.35 -8.48 20.40
CA VAL A 287 10.09 -9.54 19.69
C VAL A 287 11.54 -9.60 20.13
N LYS A 288 12.20 -8.44 20.29
CA LYS A 288 13.59 -8.38 20.77
C LYS A 288 13.74 -8.84 22.21
N ILE A 289 12.86 -8.38 23.13
CA ILE A 289 12.88 -8.82 24.53
C ILE A 289 12.77 -10.33 24.61
N ILE A 290 11.79 -10.93 23.92
CA ILE A 290 11.57 -12.38 23.97
C ILE A 290 12.74 -13.13 23.31
N ALA A 291 13.28 -12.62 22.20
CA ALA A 291 14.40 -13.26 21.51
C ALA A 291 15.73 -13.20 22.30
N GLU A 292 16.00 -12.09 23.00
CA GLU A 292 17.26 -11.83 23.72
C GLU A 292 17.25 -12.41 25.13
N GLU A 293 16.12 -12.36 25.84
CA GLU A 293 16.03 -12.69 27.27
C GLU A 293 15.45 -14.09 27.53
N THR A 294 15.05 -14.82 26.48
CA THR A 294 14.47 -16.18 26.60
C THR A 294 15.07 -17.16 25.59
N ASP A 295 14.89 -18.46 25.85
CA ASP A 295 15.25 -19.53 24.92
C ASP A 295 14.28 -19.66 23.74
N ASN A 296 13.15 -18.95 23.75
CA ASN A 296 12.19 -19.00 22.66
C ASN A 296 12.76 -18.37 21.39
N TYR A 297 12.37 -18.95 20.25
CA TYR A 297 12.44 -18.29 18.97
C TYR A 297 11.31 -17.27 18.88
N ALA A 298 11.60 -16.14 18.24
CA ALA A 298 10.66 -15.06 18.03
C ALA A 298 10.66 -14.64 16.57
N GLN A 299 9.47 -14.38 16.04
CA GLN A 299 9.22 -13.87 14.70
C GLN A 299 8.24 -12.70 14.79
N GLY A 300 8.48 -11.64 14.03
CA GLY A 300 7.57 -10.51 13.86
C GLY A 300 7.46 -10.11 12.40
N TYR A 301 6.24 -10.09 11.88
CA TYR A 301 5.91 -9.55 10.56
C TYR A 301 4.85 -8.46 10.70
N PHE A 302 4.95 -7.39 9.91
CA PHE A 302 4.14 -6.19 10.08
C PHE A 302 3.50 -5.84 8.74
N VAL A 303 2.18 -5.93 8.69
CA VAL A 303 1.36 -5.49 7.55
C VAL A 303 1.07 -4.01 7.74
N TYR A 304 1.58 -3.20 6.81
CA TYR A 304 1.30 -1.78 6.73
C TYR A 304 0.33 -1.54 5.58
N ASP A 305 -0.54 -0.56 5.74
CA ASP A 305 -1.22 0.07 4.62
C ASP A 305 -0.25 1.06 3.96
N SER A 306 -0.36 1.23 2.66
CA SER A 306 0.36 2.25 1.89
C SER A 306 -0.11 3.68 2.21
N LYS A 307 -1.30 3.85 2.81
CA LYS A 307 -1.69 5.13 3.42
C LYS A 307 -0.73 5.50 4.55
N LYS A 308 -0.09 6.66 4.45
CA LYS A 308 0.98 7.09 5.37
C LYS A 308 0.53 7.35 6.81
N SER A 309 -0.74 7.69 7.03
CA SER A 309 -1.28 7.92 8.38
C SER A 309 -2.74 7.53 8.48
N GLY A 310 -3.17 7.15 9.69
CA GLY A 310 -4.57 6.86 10.01
C GLY A 310 -5.11 5.57 9.40
N SER A 311 -4.24 4.70 8.92
CA SER A 311 -4.56 3.39 8.38
C SER A 311 -4.28 2.32 9.42
N ILE A 312 -4.79 1.12 9.16
CA ILE A 312 -4.65 0.00 10.09
C ILE A 312 -3.30 -0.65 9.85
N THR A 313 -2.60 -0.94 10.94
CA THR A 313 -1.40 -1.78 10.93
C THR A 313 -1.73 -3.08 11.64
N VAL A 314 -1.34 -4.22 11.06
CA VAL A 314 -1.52 -5.53 11.68
C VAL A 314 -0.15 -6.14 11.94
N SER A 315 0.18 -6.35 13.22
CA SER A 315 1.41 -7.05 13.60
C SER A 315 1.11 -8.53 13.83
N HIS A 316 1.87 -9.41 13.19
CA HIS A 316 1.81 -10.85 13.33
C HIS A 316 3.07 -11.32 14.06
N LEU A 317 2.91 -11.77 15.31
CA LEU A 317 4.01 -12.23 16.14
C LEU A 317 3.89 -13.72 16.45
N ARG A 318 5.00 -14.45 16.33
CA ARG A 318 5.10 -15.85 16.74
C ARG A 318 6.21 -16.03 17.76
N PHE A 319 5.94 -16.78 18.84
CA PHE A 319 6.91 -17.12 19.87
C PHE A 319 6.80 -18.59 20.24
N GLY A 320 7.92 -19.31 20.27
CA GLY A 320 7.88 -20.70 20.70
C GLY A 320 9.26 -21.36 20.84
N PRO A 321 9.29 -22.60 21.36
CA PRO A 321 10.53 -23.29 21.71
C PRO A 321 11.27 -23.90 20.50
N ARG A 322 10.67 -23.86 19.31
CA ARG A 322 11.24 -24.40 18.06
C ARG A 322 11.50 -23.27 17.05
N PRO A 323 12.48 -23.44 16.13
CA PRO A 323 12.66 -22.51 15.02
C PRO A 323 11.35 -22.27 14.25
N ILE A 324 11.05 -21.01 13.97
CA ILE A 324 9.81 -20.61 13.31
C ILE A 324 10.08 -20.49 11.81
N ARG A 325 9.46 -21.35 10.99
CA ARG A 325 9.57 -21.34 9.52
C ARG A 325 8.41 -20.65 8.82
N GLY A 326 7.33 -20.35 9.56
CA GLY A 326 6.10 -19.80 9.02
C GLY A 326 6.25 -18.41 8.39
N THR A 327 6.70 -18.35 7.13
CA THR A 327 6.82 -17.13 6.32
C THR A 327 5.47 -16.77 5.67
N TYR A 328 4.42 -16.72 6.49
CA TYR A 328 3.03 -16.42 6.10
C TYR A 328 2.30 -15.75 7.26
N LEU A 329 1.17 -15.08 6.99
CA LEU A 329 0.36 -14.41 8.01
C LEU A 329 -0.32 -15.41 8.95
N ILE A 330 -0.49 -15.03 10.21
CA ILE A 330 -1.23 -15.83 11.19
C ILE A 330 -2.71 -15.89 10.79
N SER A 331 -3.23 -17.10 10.65
CA SER A 331 -4.66 -17.37 10.40
C SER A 331 -5.37 -18.04 11.58
N LYS A 332 -4.65 -18.48 12.61
CA LYS A 332 -5.20 -18.97 13.89
C LYS A 332 -4.46 -18.34 15.07
N ALA A 333 -4.99 -17.25 15.60
CA ALA A 333 -4.37 -16.46 16.66
C ALA A 333 -4.91 -16.87 18.04
N ASN A 334 -4.01 -17.16 18.98
CA ASN A 334 -4.36 -17.39 20.39
C ASN A 334 -4.34 -16.10 21.22
N PHE A 335 -3.83 -15.01 20.65
CA PHE A 335 -3.88 -13.68 21.23
C PHE A 335 -4.25 -12.64 20.17
N VAL A 336 -5.21 -11.77 20.48
CA VAL A 336 -5.62 -10.65 19.62
C VAL A 336 -5.68 -9.38 20.46
N ALA A 337 -5.08 -8.29 19.97
CA ALA A 337 -5.20 -6.97 20.58
C ALA A 337 -5.75 -5.94 19.58
N CYS A 338 -6.73 -5.16 20.01
CA CYS A 338 -7.28 -4.02 19.27
C CYS A 338 -6.96 -2.73 20.03
N HIS A 339 -6.10 -1.89 19.44
CA HIS A 339 -5.61 -0.67 20.11
C HIS A 339 -6.48 0.56 19.82
N GLN A 340 -7.49 0.45 18.95
CA GLN A 340 -8.47 1.51 18.67
C GLN A 340 -9.89 0.96 18.71
N PHE A 341 -10.71 1.49 19.62
CA PHE A 341 -12.10 1.05 19.78
C PHE A 341 -12.93 1.14 18.48
N SER A 342 -12.77 2.22 17.71
CA SER A 342 -13.55 2.48 16.49
C SER A 342 -13.37 1.43 15.39
N PHE A 343 -12.29 0.65 15.43
CA PHE A 343 -12.08 -0.43 14.47
C PHE A 343 -13.14 -1.53 14.56
N LEU A 344 -13.68 -1.77 15.76
CA LEU A 344 -14.73 -2.77 15.96
C LEU A 344 -16.04 -2.39 15.27
N GLU A 345 -16.26 -1.12 14.91
CA GLU A 345 -17.45 -0.71 14.17
C GLU A 345 -17.46 -1.23 12.72
N ARG A 346 -16.30 -1.61 12.16
CA ARG A 346 -16.15 -1.88 10.71
C ARG A 346 -15.44 -3.17 10.36
N ILE A 347 -14.62 -3.71 11.26
CA ILE A 347 -13.69 -4.78 10.93
C ILE A 347 -13.85 -5.93 11.91
N ASP A 348 -13.92 -7.14 11.34
CA ASP A 348 -13.91 -8.37 12.12
C ASP A 348 -12.50 -8.68 12.64
N MET A 349 -12.14 -8.00 13.72
CA MET A 349 -10.84 -8.18 14.38
C MET A 349 -10.66 -9.59 14.96
N LEU A 350 -11.76 -10.32 15.18
CA LEU A 350 -11.76 -11.64 15.78
C LEU A 350 -11.89 -12.76 14.73
N LYS A 351 -11.89 -12.45 13.42
CA LYS A 351 -11.94 -13.42 12.31
C LYS A 351 -10.97 -14.57 12.53
N TRP A 352 -9.71 -14.24 12.80
CA TRP A 352 -8.61 -15.19 12.97
C TRP A 352 -8.38 -15.67 14.40
N ALA A 353 -9.17 -15.21 15.38
CA ALA A 353 -9.06 -15.72 16.75
C ALA A 353 -9.45 -17.21 16.81
N GLU A 354 -8.67 -18.03 17.50
CA GLU A 354 -9.02 -19.42 17.78
C GLU A 354 -9.97 -19.55 18.99
N GLU A 355 -10.52 -20.74 19.22
CA GLU A 355 -11.32 -21.01 20.42
C GLU A 355 -10.44 -20.91 21.68
N GLY A 356 -10.90 -20.17 22.69
CA GLY A 356 -10.17 -19.93 23.94
C GLY A 356 -9.12 -18.82 23.85
N ALA A 357 -9.02 -18.12 22.72
CA ALA A 357 -8.08 -17.02 22.53
C ALA A 357 -8.28 -15.88 23.55
N THR A 358 -7.21 -15.11 23.79
CA THR A 358 -7.26 -13.89 24.61
C THR A 358 -7.48 -12.68 23.73
N PHE A 359 -8.44 -11.82 24.07
CA PHE A 359 -8.72 -10.57 23.38
C PHE A 359 -8.49 -9.38 24.30
N LEU A 360 -7.60 -8.47 23.90
CA LEU A 360 -7.29 -7.22 24.60
C LEU A 360 -7.85 -6.03 23.80
N LEU A 361 -8.66 -5.19 24.43
CA LEU A 361 -9.25 -4.01 23.80
C LEU A 361 -8.86 -2.71 24.54
N ASN A 362 -8.35 -1.73 23.79
CA ASN A 362 -8.28 -0.34 24.24
C ASN A 362 -9.63 0.35 24.00
N ALA A 363 -10.33 0.74 25.06
CA ALA A 363 -11.63 1.41 24.98
C ALA A 363 -11.82 2.43 26.11
N PRO A 364 -12.61 3.50 25.88
CA PRO A 364 -12.92 4.50 26.91
C PRO A 364 -13.96 4.01 27.94
N PHE A 365 -14.28 2.71 27.94
CA PHE A 365 -15.32 2.11 28.77
C PHE A 365 -14.71 1.07 29.72
N GLY A 366 -15.17 1.05 30.97
CA GLY A 366 -14.76 0.07 31.97
C GLY A 366 -15.35 -1.33 31.74
N PRO A 367 -14.92 -2.34 32.52
CA PRO A 367 -15.33 -3.73 32.35
C PRO A 367 -16.83 -3.97 32.50
N ASP A 368 -17.53 -3.14 33.28
CA ASP A 368 -18.99 -3.28 33.49
C ASP A 368 -19.83 -2.66 32.37
N ALA A 369 -19.26 -1.73 31.58
CA ALA A 369 -19.98 -0.99 30.54
C ALA A 369 -19.66 -1.45 29.12
N ILE A 370 -18.42 -1.94 28.89
CA ILE A 370 -17.90 -2.22 27.55
C ILE A 370 -18.77 -3.19 26.75
N TRP A 371 -19.42 -4.17 27.41
CA TRP A 371 -20.24 -5.16 26.70
C TRP A 371 -21.36 -4.51 25.89
N ALA A 372 -22.05 -3.51 26.45
CA ALA A 372 -23.17 -2.84 25.78
C ALA A 372 -22.75 -2.04 24.53
N GLU A 373 -21.47 -1.65 24.46
CA GLU A 373 -20.91 -0.83 23.38
C GLU A 373 -20.37 -1.67 22.21
N LEU A 374 -20.23 -2.99 22.38
CA LEU A 374 -19.72 -3.88 21.34
C LEU A 374 -20.79 -4.17 20.27
N PRO A 375 -20.41 -4.24 18.98
CA PRO A 375 -21.29 -4.76 17.93
C PRO A 375 -21.67 -6.23 18.16
N ARG A 376 -22.87 -6.60 17.69
CA ARG A 376 -23.43 -7.94 17.74
C ARG A 376 -22.48 -9.01 17.18
N PRO A 377 -21.82 -8.83 16.01
CA PRO A 377 -20.88 -9.84 15.51
C PRO A 377 -19.67 -10.06 16.44
N VAL A 378 -19.19 -8.99 17.10
CA VAL A 378 -18.07 -9.07 18.05
C VAL A 378 -18.48 -9.82 19.31
N GLN A 379 -19.64 -9.49 19.90
CA GLN A 379 -20.20 -10.23 21.04
C GLN A 379 -20.38 -11.71 20.67
N GLN A 380 -20.93 -12.00 19.48
CA GLN A 380 -21.14 -13.36 19.01
C GLN A 380 -19.83 -14.14 18.88
N ALA A 381 -18.77 -13.52 18.36
CA ALA A 381 -17.45 -14.13 18.23
C ALA A 381 -16.81 -14.40 19.60
N ILE A 382 -16.94 -13.47 20.56
CA ILE A 382 -16.44 -13.67 21.93
C ILE A 382 -17.10 -14.89 22.58
N LEU A 383 -18.42 -15.05 22.42
CA LEU A 383 -19.15 -16.19 22.99
C LEU A 383 -18.86 -17.50 22.27
N SER A 384 -18.98 -17.54 20.94
CA SER A 384 -18.85 -18.78 20.17
C SER A 384 -17.46 -19.37 20.26
N LYS A 385 -16.43 -18.51 20.34
CA LYS A 385 -15.03 -18.90 20.49
C LYS A 385 -14.56 -18.91 21.94
N LYS A 386 -15.43 -18.69 22.93
CA LYS A 386 -15.09 -18.70 24.37
C LYS A 386 -13.85 -17.82 24.70
N ILE A 387 -13.83 -16.61 24.15
CA ILE A 387 -12.69 -15.70 24.24
C ILE A 387 -12.54 -15.16 25.66
N LYS A 388 -11.30 -15.12 26.16
CA LYS A 388 -10.95 -14.42 27.40
C LYS A 388 -10.80 -12.93 27.10
N PHE A 389 -11.74 -12.12 27.57
CA PHE A 389 -11.84 -10.72 27.15
C PHE A 389 -11.29 -9.76 28.22
N TYR A 390 -10.37 -8.89 27.82
CA TYR A 390 -9.73 -7.87 28.66
C TYR A 390 -9.92 -6.47 28.05
N VAL A 391 -10.12 -5.48 28.91
CA VAL A 391 -10.29 -4.07 28.51
C VAL A 391 -9.41 -3.13 29.35
N ILE A 392 -8.98 -2.03 28.72
CA ILE A 392 -8.26 -0.93 29.37
C ILE A 392 -8.56 0.40 28.65
N ASP A 393 -8.63 1.51 29.38
CA ASP A 393 -8.60 2.86 28.79
C ASP A 393 -7.14 3.36 28.76
N ALA A 394 -6.42 2.97 27.71
CA ALA A 394 -4.99 3.27 27.60
C ALA A 394 -4.73 4.77 27.40
N TYR A 395 -5.68 5.51 26.82
CA TYR A 395 -5.55 6.96 26.64
C TYR A 395 -5.69 7.70 27.96
N LYS A 396 -6.62 7.28 28.84
CA LYS A 396 -6.73 7.82 30.20
C LYS A 396 -5.46 7.54 30.99
N VAL A 397 -4.95 6.30 30.98
CA VAL A 397 -3.69 5.93 31.64
C VAL A 397 -2.53 6.78 31.11
N ALA A 398 -2.41 6.94 29.79
CA ALA A 398 -1.37 7.76 29.17
C ALA A 398 -1.47 9.25 29.57
N LYS A 399 -2.69 9.80 29.65
CA LYS A 399 -2.92 11.19 30.07
C LYS A 399 -2.56 11.43 31.53
N GLU A 400 -3.02 10.55 32.42
CA GLU A 400 -2.79 10.65 33.87
C GLU A 400 -1.31 10.48 34.24
N THR A 401 -0.58 9.68 33.47
CA THR A 401 0.87 9.44 33.65
C THR A 401 1.76 10.44 32.90
N GLY A 402 1.16 11.38 32.15
CA GLY A 402 1.88 12.43 31.43
C GLY A 402 2.59 11.97 30.15
N MET A 403 2.12 10.89 29.53
CA MET A 403 2.57 10.35 28.23
C MET A 403 1.82 10.93 27.02
N GLY A 404 0.80 11.77 27.25
CA GLY A 404 -0.02 12.36 26.19
C GLY A 404 -0.95 11.31 25.56
N SER A 405 -0.93 11.20 24.23
CA SER A 405 -1.74 10.22 23.47
C SER A 405 -1.01 8.91 23.17
N ARG A 406 0.17 8.67 23.76
CA ARG A 406 1.00 7.49 23.48
C ARG A 406 0.56 6.30 24.35
N ILE A 407 -0.08 5.32 23.72
CA ILE A 407 -0.60 4.11 24.38
C ILE A 407 0.33 2.89 24.26
N ASN A 408 1.41 3.00 23.50
CA ASN A 408 2.27 1.87 23.14
C ASN A 408 2.87 1.14 24.35
N THR A 409 3.39 1.84 25.37
CA THR A 409 3.92 1.24 26.61
C THR A 409 2.83 0.53 27.41
N VAL A 410 1.64 1.12 27.47
CA VAL A 410 0.46 0.57 28.18
C VAL A 410 0.05 -0.75 27.52
N MET A 411 -0.22 -0.73 26.21
CA MET A 411 -0.67 -1.92 25.49
C MET A 411 0.40 -3.03 25.48
N GLN A 412 1.68 -2.67 25.39
CA GLN A 412 2.79 -3.63 25.50
C GLN A 412 2.81 -4.32 26.86
N THR A 413 2.60 -3.56 27.94
CA THR A 413 2.55 -4.10 29.31
C THR A 413 1.38 -5.07 29.47
N CYS A 414 0.19 -4.73 28.94
CA CYS A 414 -0.96 -5.62 28.93
C CYS A 414 -0.65 -6.95 28.22
N PHE A 415 -0.02 -6.91 27.03
CA PHE A 415 0.37 -8.11 26.29
C PHE A 415 1.24 -9.05 27.14
N PHE A 416 2.31 -8.53 27.75
CA PHE A 416 3.19 -9.33 28.59
C PHE A 416 2.50 -9.90 29.83
N ALA A 417 1.56 -9.14 30.42
CA ALA A 417 0.84 -9.57 31.61
C ALA A 417 -0.15 -10.72 31.35
N ILE A 418 -0.74 -10.83 30.16
CA ILE A 418 -1.87 -11.75 29.89
C ILE A 418 -1.67 -12.70 28.70
N SER A 419 -0.59 -12.57 27.92
CA SER A 419 -0.33 -13.45 26.75
C SER A 419 0.12 -14.86 27.12
N GLY A 420 0.70 -15.05 28.31
CA GLY A 420 1.27 -16.32 28.75
C GLY A 420 2.61 -16.69 28.09
N VAL A 421 3.24 -15.78 27.33
CA VAL A 421 4.59 -16.01 26.75
C VAL A 421 5.65 -16.14 27.84
N LEU A 422 5.51 -15.35 28.91
CA LEU A 422 6.35 -15.35 30.10
C LEU A 422 5.48 -15.36 31.36
N PRO A 423 5.98 -15.90 32.49
CA PRO A 423 5.37 -15.69 33.79
C PRO A 423 5.22 -14.19 34.07
N ARG A 424 4.08 -13.79 34.64
CA ARG A 424 3.71 -12.37 34.80
C ARG A 424 4.78 -11.52 35.52
N GLU A 425 5.34 -12.04 36.62
CA GLU A 425 6.35 -11.30 37.40
C GLU A 425 7.66 -11.10 36.63
N GLU A 426 8.10 -12.14 35.92
CA GLU A 426 9.28 -12.10 35.04
C GLU A 426 9.07 -11.11 33.89
N ALA A 427 7.89 -11.15 33.27
CA ALA A 427 7.54 -10.25 32.18
C ALA A 427 7.57 -8.77 32.61
N ILE A 428 7.03 -8.44 33.80
CA ILE A 428 7.07 -7.08 34.35
C ILE A 428 8.51 -6.65 34.64
N ALA A 429 9.34 -7.54 35.19
CA ALA A 429 10.74 -7.24 35.48
C ALA A 429 11.53 -6.94 34.19
N GLU A 430 11.35 -7.75 33.15
CA GLU A 430 12.04 -7.54 31.86
C GLU A 430 11.55 -6.28 31.13
N ILE A 431 10.27 -5.93 31.21
CA ILE A 431 9.76 -4.64 30.69
C ILE A 431 10.46 -3.47 31.39
N LYS A 432 10.53 -3.48 32.73
CA LYS A 432 11.19 -2.40 33.50
C LYS A 432 12.68 -2.33 33.18
N LYS A 433 13.36 -3.45 33.00
CA LYS A 433 14.77 -3.52 32.56
C LYS A 433 14.97 -2.95 31.16
N SER A 434 14.10 -3.28 30.20
CA SER A 434 14.11 -2.74 28.84
C SER A 434 13.87 -1.22 28.81
N ILE A 435 12.96 -0.71 29.65
CA ILE A 435 12.71 0.73 29.81
C ILE A 435 13.98 1.45 30.26
N VAL A 436 14.72 0.91 31.24
CA VAL A 436 16.00 1.49 31.69
C VAL A 436 17.04 1.49 30.56
N LYS A 437 17.20 0.36 29.85
CA LYS A 437 18.11 0.23 28.70
C LYS A 437 17.79 1.27 27.60
N THR A 438 16.51 1.47 27.31
CA THR A 438 16.04 2.34 26.22
C THR A 438 16.04 3.83 26.60
N TYR A 439 15.54 4.16 27.79
CA TYR A 439 15.26 5.54 28.20
C TYR A 439 16.20 6.08 29.27
N GLY A 440 17.12 5.28 29.83
CA GLY A 440 18.08 5.74 30.84
C GLY A 440 18.91 6.94 30.37
N ARG A 441 19.25 7.01 29.08
CA ARG A 441 19.96 8.15 28.48
C ARG A 441 19.14 9.45 28.42
N ARG A 442 17.82 9.38 28.60
CA ARG A 442 16.90 10.54 28.62
C ARG A 442 16.63 11.07 30.03
N GLY A 443 17.26 10.48 31.05
CA GLY A 443 17.18 10.88 32.45
C GLY A 443 16.11 10.14 33.27
N ASP A 444 16.35 10.05 34.58
CA ASP A 444 15.53 9.27 35.51
C ASP A 444 14.07 9.67 35.54
N ALA A 445 13.74 10.95 35.35
CA ALA A 445 12.36 11.42 35.30
C ALA A 445 11.54 10.75 34.18
N VAL A 446 12.16 10.46 33.03
CA VAL A 446 11.50 9.75 31.93
C VAL A 446 11.33 8.27 32.27
N VAL A 447 12.32 7.65 32.90
CA VAL A 447 12.28 6.25 33.35
C VAL A 447 11.17 6.05 34.39
N GLN A 448 11.10 6.90 35.41
CA GLN A 448 10.09 6.82 36.47
C GLN A 448 8.67 7.04 35.93
N LYS A 449 8.48 7.94 34.96
CA LYS A 449 7.19 8.09 34.27
C LYS A 449 6.76 6.81 33.55
N ASN A 450 7.69 6.11 32.89
CA ASN A 450 7.39 4.84 32.24
C ASN A 450 7.11 3.74 33.28
N PHE A 451 7.78 3.73 34.43
CA PHE A 451 7.47 2.80 35.52
C PHE A 451 6.07 3.04 36.11
N ALA A 452 5.74 4.29 36.40
CA ALA A 452 4.39 4.66 36.85
C ALA A 452 3.32 4.27 35.81
N ALA A 453 3.64 4.39 34.51
CA ALA A 453 2.75 3.91 33.45
C ALA A 453 2.58 2.39 33.46
N VAL A 454 3.65 1.61 33.66
CA VAL A 454 3.57 0.14 33.79
C VAL A 454 2.68 -0.24 34.98
N ASP A 455 2.90 0.37 36.14
CA ASP A 455 2.15 0.04 37.36
C ASP A 455 0.66 0.43 37.23
N ALA A 456 0.38 1.67 36.77
CA ALA A 456 -1.00 2.12 36.50
C ALA A 456 -1.71 1.29 35.42
N THR A 457 -0.96 0.73 34.46
CA THR A 457 -1.50 -0.17 33.44
C THR A 457 -2.00 -1.47 34.08
N LEU A 458 -1.24 -2.06 35.00
CA LEU A 458 -1.63 -3.30 35.66
C LEU A 458 -2.86 -3.11 36.54
N ASP A 459 -3.00 -1.94 37.16
CA ASP A 459 -4.17 -1.57 37.95
C ASP A 459 -5.42 -1.30 37.09
N GLY A 460 -5.23 -0.70 35.90
CA GLY A 460 -6.30 -0.36 34.95
C GLY A 460 -6.66 -1.46 33.94
N LEU A 461 -5.97 -2.60 33.97
CA LEU A 461 -6.25 -3.75 33.11
C LEU A 461 -7.28 -4.66 33.79
N HIS A 462 -8.44 -4.83 33.15
CA HIS A 462 -9.54 -5.58 33.73
C HIS A 462 -9.99 -6.73 32.82
N GLU A 463 -10.20 -7.90 33.41
CA GLU A 463 -10.93 -8.99 32.75
C GLU A 463 -12.44 -8.67 32.77
N VAL A 464 -13.08 -8.80 31.61
CA VAL A 464 -14.50 -8.55 31.44
C VAL A 464 -15.27 -9.83 31.73
N LYS A 465 -16.25 -9.75 32.64
CA LYS A 465 -17.16 -10.87 32.87
C LYS A 465 -18.13 -10.98 31.69
N VAL A 466 -17.79 -11.84 30.74
CA VAL A 466 -18.58 -12.09 29.53
C VAL A 466 -19.95 -12.67 29.90
N PRO A 467 -21.08 -12.02 29.52
CA PRO A 467 -22.43 -12.56 29.73
C PRO A 467 -22.72 -13.78 28.85
N ASP A 468 -23.74 -14.58 29.16
CA ASP A 468 -24.04 -15.81 28.41
C ASP A 468 -24.77 -15.59 27.07
N GLN A 469 -25.17 -14.34 26.77
CA GLN A 469 -25.97 -14.01 25.60
C GLN A 469 -25.51 -12.75 24.89
N VAL A 470 -25.72 -12.73 23.57
CA VAL A 470 -25.59 -11.54 22.74
C VAL A 470 -26.73 -10.58 23.11
N THR A 471 -26.38 -9.32 23.37
CA THR A 471 -27.31 -8.26 23.79
C THR A 471 -27.37 -7.08 22.83
N SER A 472 -26.32 -6.88 22.03
CA SER A 472 -26.25 -5.79 21.06
C SER A 472 -27.05 -6.10 19.79
N THR A 473 -27.67 -5.07 19.22
CA THR A 473 -28.30 -5.12 17.90
C THR A 473 -27.47 -4.39 16.84
N GLN A 474 -26.29 -3.86 17.22
CA GLN A 474 -25.44 -3.08 16.31
C GLN A 474 -24.66 -4.02 15.39
N GLU A 475 -24.77 -3.86 14.08
CA GLU A 475 -23.95 -4.62 13.11
C GLU A 475 -22.65 -3.89 12.78
N PHE A 476 -21.75 -4.55 12.06
CA PHE A 476 -20.66 -3.84 11.40
C PHE A 476 -21.23 -2.84 10.39
N ARG A 477 -20.68 -1.63 10.38
CA ARG A 477 -20.97 -0.66 9.33
C ARG A 477 -20.39 -1.16 8.02
N PRO A 478 -21.09 -0.97 6.90
CA PRO A 478 -20.52 -1.31 5.61
C PRO A 478 -19.25 -0.46 5.36
N PRO A 479 -18.24 -1.02 4.66
CA PRO A 479 -16.96 -0.34 4.44
C PRO A 479 -17.11 0.96 3.64
N VAL A 480 -18.14 1.03 2.80
CA VAL A 480 -18.60 2.24 2.10
C VAL A 480 -20.14 2.30 2.12
N PRO A 481 -20.77 3.48 2.00
CA PRO A 481 -22.23 3.59 1.96
C PRO A 481 -22.88 2.85 0.79
N ASP A 482 -24.11 2.35 0.97
CA ASP A 482 -24.87 1.63 -0.09
C ASP A 482 -25.10 2.45 -1.36
N LYS A 483 -25.11 3.79 -1.22
CA LYS A 483 -25.23 4.75 -2.32
C LYS A 483 -23.96 4.87 -3.18
N ALA A 484 -22.85 4.25 -2.79
CA ALA A 484 -21.62 4.24 -3.58
C ALA A 484 -21.82 3.48 -4.92
N PRO A 485 -21.10 3.84 -5.99
CA PRO A 485 -21.14 3.11 -7.25
C PRO A 485 -20.83 1.62 -7.06
N GLU A 486 -21.42 0.76 -7.90
CA GLU A 486 -21.31 -0.71 -7.78
C GLU A 486 -19.85 -1.18 -7.66
N PHE A 487 -18.96 -0.73 -8.55
CA PHE A 487 -17.54 -1.08 -8.48
C PHE A 487 -16.87 -0.60 -7.18
N VAL A 488 -17.26 0.59 -6.69
CA VAL A 488 -16.73 1.10 -5.41
C VAL A 488 -17.23 0.26 -4.24
N ARG A 489 -18.49 -0.16 -4.25
CA ARG A 489 -19.09 -0.96 -3.17
C ARG A 489 -18.56 -2.40 -3.16
N ASP A 490 -18.60 -3.06 -4.31
CA ASP A 490 -18.45 -4.52 -4.39
C ASP A 490 -16.99 -4.95 -4.61
N VAL A 491 -16.16 -4.08 -5.17
CA VAL A 491 -14.72 -4.32 -5.37
C VAL A 491 -13.90 -3.51 -4.37
N LEU A 492 -13.94 -2.18 -4.47
CA LEU A 492 -13.10 -1.32 -3.61
C LEU A 492 -13.50 -1.42 -2.13
N GLY A 493 -14.79 -1.57 -1.83
CA GLY A 493 -15.32 -1.76 -0.48
C GLY A 493 -14.79 -3.03 0.18
N LYS A 494 -14.64 -4.13 -0.58
CA LYS A 494 -14.00 -5.36 -0.06
C LYS A 494 -12.53 -5.15 0.26
N ILE A 495 -11.81 -4.39 -0.56
CA ILE A 495 -10.41 -4.02 -0.29
C ILE A 495 -10.33 -3.14 0.97
N ILE A 496 -11.21 -2.15 1.13
CA ILE A 496 -11.30 -1.30 2.32
C ILE A 496 -11.57 -2.13 3.58
N ALA A 497 -12.41 -3.16 3.47
CA ALA A 497 -12.71 -4.08 4.57
C ALA A 497 -11.58 -5.08 4.91
N GLY A 498 -10.47 -5.07 4.16
CA GLY A 498 -9.36 -6.01 4.33
C GLY A 498 -9.64 -7.42 3.78
N ASP A 499 -10.62 -7.56 2.87
CA ASP A 499 -11.02 -8.82 2.26
C ASP A 499 -10.73 -8.85 0.74
N GLY A 500 -9.78 -8.02 0.29
CA GLY A 500 -9.40 -7.92 -1.12
C GLY A 500 -8.82 -9.21 -1.72
N ASP A 501 -8.28 -10.12 -0.89
CA ASP A 501 -7.82 -11.44 -1.32
C ASP A 501 -8.96 -12.35 -1.80
N SER A 502 -10.21 -12.05 -1.42
CA SER A 502 -11.39 -12.80 -1.85
C SER A 502 -11.87 -12.41 -3.26
N LEU A 503 -11.32 -11.35 -3.85
CA LEU A 503 -11.78 -10.87 -5.15
C LEU A 503 -11.19 -11.74 -6.27
N PRO A 504 -12.03 -12.24 -7.20
CA PRO A 504 -11.55 -13.03 -8.32
C PRO A 504 -10.90 -12.14 -9.39
N VAL A 505 -10.18 -12.76 -10.34
CA VAL A 505 -9.52 -12.04 -11.45
C VAL A 505 -10.52 -11.20 -12.25
N SER A 506 -11.74 -11.68 -12.48
CA SER A 506 -12.79 -10.96 -13.23
C SER A 506 -13.24 -9.64 -12.59
N ALA A 507 -12.95 -9.42 -11.30
CA ALA A 507 -13.31 -8.19 -10.59
C ALA A 507 -12.43 -6.99 -10.97
N PHE A 508 -11.31 -7.21 -11.66
CA PHE A 508 -10.31 -6.17 -11.93
C PHE A 508 -10.29 -5.73 -13.41
N PRO A 509 -10.00 -4.45 -13.68
CA PRO A 509 -9.82 -3.95 -15.04
C PRO A 509 -8.55 -4.55 -15.68
N VAL A 510 -8.62 -4.85 -16.97
CA VAL A 510 -7.52 -5.53 -17.72
C VAL A 510 -6.27 -4.67 -17.91
N ASP A 511 -6.41 -3.35 -17.80
CA ASP A 511 -5.38 -2.34 -18.03
C ASP A 511 -4.98 -1.60 -16.73
N GLY A 512 -5.59 -1.96 -15.59
CA GLY A 512 -5.36 -1.26 -14.33
C GLY A 512 -6.02 0.12 -14.23
N THR A 513 -6.99 0.45 -15.08
CA THR A 513 -7.73 1.73 -14.98
C THR A 513 -8.80 1.67 -13.89
N PHE A 514 -8.67 2.47 -12.83
CA PHE A 514 -9.62 2.55 -11.72
C PHE A 514 -10.46 3.83 -11.75
N PRO A 515 -11.67 3.83 -11.17
CA PRO A 515 -12.47 5.03 -11.05
C PRO A 515 -11.80 6.08 -10.17
N SER A 516 -12.02 7.34 -10.55
CA SER A 516 -11.65 8.50 -9.74
C SER A 516 -12.70 8.79 -8.67
N ALA A 517 -12.42 9.75 -7.79
CA ALA A 517 -13.33 10.25 -6.76
C ALA A 517 -13.81 9.18 -5.76
N THR A 518 -13.01 8.15 -5.46
CA THR A 518 -13.45 7.07 -4.57
C THR A 518 -13.29 7.41 -3.09
N ALA A 519 -12.41 8.36 -2.74
CA ALA A 519 -12.15 8.78 -1.37
C ALA A 519 -13.37 9.35 -0.64
N GLN A 520 -14.31 9.96 -1.37
CA GLN A 520 -15.54 10.47 -0.78
C GLN A 520 -16.41 9.39 -0.11
N TRP A 521 -16.22 8.12 -0.47
CA TRP A 521 -17.03 7.00 0.04
C TRP A 521 -16.42 6.32 1.27
N GLU A 522 -15.14 6.56 1.59
CA GLU A 522 -14.44 5.81 2.63
C GLU A 522 -14.84 6.21 4.07
N LYS A 523 -14.98 7.53 4.32
CA LYS A 523 -15.48 8.08 5.59
C LYS A 523 -14.76 7.48 6.81
N ARG A 524 -13.43 7.60 6.84
CA ARG A 524 -12.51 6.81 7.69
C ARG A 524 -12.74 6.89 9.20
N ASN A 525 -13.26 8.02 9.68
CA ASN A 525 -13.56 8.30 11.07
C ASN A 525 -12.38 8.05 12.03
N ILE A 526 -11.26 8.74 11.81
CA ILE A 526 -10.00 8.54 12.56
C ILE A 526 -9.64 9.66 13.53
N ALA A 527 -10.32 10.81 13.48
CA ALA A 527 -10.02 11.95 14.35
C ALA A 527 -10.65 11.78 15.74
N LEU A 528 -9.89 12.06 16.80
CA LEU A 528 -10.44 12.13 18.17
C LEU A 528 -11.17 13.46 18.42
N GLU A 529 -10.69 14.54 17.79
CA GLU A 529 -11.24 15.89 17.87
C GLU A 529 -11.42 16.47 16.46
N ILE A 530 -12.43 17.31 16.27
CA ILE A 530 -12.72 18.00 15.01
C ILE A 530 -12.90 19.51 15.24
N PRO A 531 -12.65 20.35 14.22
CA PRO A 531 -12.85 21.77 14.33
C PRO A 531 -14.34 22.15 14.35
N VAL A 532 -14.77 22.97 15.32
CA VAL A 532 -16.13 23.52 15.46
C VAL A 532 -16.12 25.01 15.15
N TRP A 533 -17.03 25.44 14.28
CA TRP A 533 -17.11 26.81 13.76
C TRP A 533 -17.89 27.76 14.69
N ASP A 534 -17.31 28.92 15.00
CA ASP A 534 -17.96 30.04 15.66
C ASP A 534 -18.29 31.13 14.64
N LYS A 535 -19.56 31.17 14.22
CA LYS A 535 -20.04 32.06 13.14
C LYS A 535 -20.00 33.55 13.50
N GLU A 536 -20.07 33.89 14.78
CA GLU A 536 -20.10 35.28 15.24
C GLU A 536 -18.71 35.91 15.19
N LEU A 537 -17.67 35.14 15.56
CA LEU A 537 -16.28 35.57 15.47
C LEU A 537 -15.74 35.53 14.04
N CYS A 538 -16.25 34.64 13.19
CA CYS A 538 -15.68 34.39 11.86
C CYS A 538 -15.72 35.63 10.95
N ILE A 539 -14.57 35.93 10.33
CA ILE A 539 -14.43 37.01 9.34
C ILE A 539 -14.51 36.53 7.88
N GLN A 540 -14.82 35.24 7.65
CA GLN A 540 -15.02 34.65 6.31
C GLN A 540 -13.81 34.78 5.38
N CYS A 541 -12.59 34.62 5.93
CA CYS A 541 -11.35 34.82 5.16
C CYS A 541 -10.88 33.61 4.33
N GLY A 542 -11.49 32.43 4.49
CA GLY A 542 -11.14 31.21 3.77
C GLY A 542 -9.82 30.53 4.17
N LYS A 543 -8.99 31.13 5.05
CA LYS A 543 -7.67 30.57 5.41
C LYS A 543 -7.73 29.15 5.97
N CYS A 544 -8.73 28.84 6.79
CA CYS A 544 -8.95 27.50 7.34
C CYS A 544 -9.21 26.45 6.25
N VAL A 545 -9.92 26.81 5.17
CA VAL A 545 -10.18 25.97 3.99
C VAL A 545 -8.92 25.82 3.14
N LEU A 546 -8.15 26.90 2.99
CA LEU A 546 -6.90 26.88 2.20
C LEU A 546 -5.88 25.89 2.77
N VAL A 547 -5.63 25.98 4.08
CA VAL A 547 -4.58 25.16 4.74
C VAL A 547 -5.00 23.73 5.01
N CYS A 548 -6.27 23.38 4.82
CA CYS A 548 -6.75 22.03 5.08
C CYS A 548 -6.11 21.04 4.09
N PRO A 549 -5.30 20.07 4.56
CA PRO A 549 -4.60 19.14 3.68
C PRO A 549 -5.52 18.05 3.10
N HIS A 550 -6.75 17.92 3.58
CA HIS A 550 -7.67 16.85 3.18
C HIS A 550 -8.99 17.37 2.60
N ALA A 551 -9.14 18.69 2.43
CA ALA A 551 -10.40 19.33 2.01
C ALA A 551 -11.62 18.95 2.88
N THR A 552 -11.40 18.71 4.18
CA THR A 552 -12.40 18.30 5.18
C THR A 552 -13.10 19.48 5.84
N ILE A 553 -12.73 20.71 5.48
CA ILE A 553 -13.44 21.92 5.84
C ILE A 553 -13.62 22.76 4.58
N ARG A 554 -14.86 23.14 4.28
CA ARG A 554 -15.23 23.86 3.04
C ARG A 554 -16.18 25.00 3.34
N ALA A 555 -16.21 25.97 2.44
CA ALA A 555 -17.11 27.10 2.52
C ALA A 555 -17.93 27.25 1.23
N LYS A 556 -19.18 27.67 1.37
CA LYS A 556 -20.06 28.04 0.25
C LYS A 556 -20.72 29.38 0.52
N ILE A 557 -21.00 30.11 -0.55
CA ILE A 557 -21.93 31.24 -0.58
C ILE A 557 -23.11 30.90 -1.48
N TYR A 558 -24.32 31.20 -1.03
CA TYR A 558 -25.54 30.76 -1.72
C TYR A 558 -26.76 31.59 -1.31
N ASP A 559 -27.82 31.52 -2.10
CA ASP A 559 -29.10 32.20 -1.83
C ASP A 559 -29.76 31.64 -0.55
N PRO A 560 -30.25 32.49 0.37
CA PRO A 560 -30.88 32.05 1.62
C PRO A 560 -32.02 31.03 1.44
N LYS A 561 -32.70 31.00 0.28
CA LYS A 561 -33.76 30.02 -0.01
C LYS A 561 -33.28 28.57 0.09
N TYR A 562 -31.99 28.30 -0.14
CA TYR A 562 -31.43 26.96 -0.05
C TYR A 562 -31.24 26.48 1.40
N LEU A 563 -31.55 27.31 2.41
CA LEU A 563 -31.60 26.88 3.82
C LEU A 563 -32.90 26.17 4.18
N GLU A 564 -33.89 26.11 3.28
CA GLU A 564 -35.10 25.34 3.49
C GLU A 564 -34.75 23.85 3.68
N GLY A 565 -35.21 23.26 4.79
CA GLY A 565 -34.89 21.87 5.15
C GLY A 565 -33.47 21.65 5.70
N ALA A 566 -32.73 22.72 6.04
CA ALA A 566 -31.45 22.58 6.72
C ALA A 566 -31.61 21.85 8.08
N PRO A 567 -30.68 20.95 8.45
CA PRO A 567 -30.67 20.33 9.77
C PRO A 567 -30.68 21.40 10.89
N PRO A 568 -31.28 21.14 12.06
CA PRO A 568 -31.36 22.13 13.15
C PRO A 568 -30.00 22.64 13.64
N THR A 569 -28.96 21.81 13.49
CA THR A 569 -27.57 22.11 13.85
C THR A 569 -26.76 22.77 12.74
N PHE A 570 -27.35 22.98 11.56
CA PHE A 570 -26.64 23.55 10.42
C PHE A 570 -26.42 25.05 10.61
N LEU A 571 -25.16 25.46 10.65
CA LEU A 571 -24.79 26.85 10.90
C LEU A 571 -24.70 27.63 9.58
N SER A 572 -25.25 28.85 9.58
CA SER A 572 -25.09 29.84 8.52
C SER A 572 -25.05 31.26 9.09
N THR A 573 -24.47 32.19 8.34
CA THR A 573 -24.44 33.64 8.63
C THR A 573 -24.48 34.45 7.32
N ALA A 574 -24.68 35.77 7.39
CA ALA A 574 -24.70 36.62 6.19
C ALA A 574 -23.31 36.69 5.53
N ALA A 575 -23.25 36.63 4.20
CA ALA A 575 -22.01 36.75 3.44
C ALA A 575 -21.46 38.18 3.52
N ARG A 576 -20.17 38.31 3.84
CA ARG A 576 -19.46 39.59 4.01
C ARG A 576 -18.67 39.98 2.76
N TRP A 577 -19.28 39.82 1.58
CA TRP A 577 -18.76 40.29 0.30
C TRP A 577 -19.48 41.57 -0.12
N LYS A 578 -18.75 42.51 -0.73
CA LYS A 578 -19.30 43.82 -1.14
C LYS A 578 -20.50 43.66 -2.08
N ASP A 579 -20.39 42.73 -3.03
CA ASP A 579 -21.34 42.56 -4.12
C ASP A 579 -22.35 41.42 -3.87
N TYR A 580 -22.26 40.72 -2.74
CA TYR A 580 -23.08 39.53 -2.41
C TYR A 580 -23.65 39.56 -0.99
N LYS A 581 -24.03 40.75 -0.50
CA LYS A 581 -24.49 40.94 0.88
C LYS A 581 -25.80 40.21 1.21
N ASP A 582 -26.60 39.92 0.20
CA ASP A 582 -27.89 39.24 0.34
C ASP A 582 -27.75 37.70 0.38
N LEU A 583 -26.53 37.18 0.22
CA LEU A 583 -26.26 35.75 0.27
C LEU A 583 -25.92 35.27 1.68
N CYS A 584 -26.07 33.97 1.90
CA CYS A 584 -25.60 33.27 3.08
C CYS A 584 -24.19 32.71 2.88
N TYR A 585 -23.46 32.56 3.98
CA TYR A 585 -22.17 31.88 4.08
C TYR A 585 -22.26 30.77 5.12
N SER A 586 -21.75 29.59 4.77
CA SER A 586 -21.52 28.49 5.71
C SER A 586 -20.11 27.95 5.56
N LEU A 587 -19.50 27.63 6.71
CA LEU A 587 -18.24 26.90 6.82
C LEU A 587 -18.56 25.55 7.48
N GLN A 588 -18.40 24.47 6.72
CA GLN A 588 -18.83 23.13 7.15
C GLN A 588 -17.63 22.17 7.16
N VAL A 589 -17.63 21.27 8.15
CA VAL A 589 -16.60 20.25 8.36
C VAL A 589 -17.18 18.88 8.01
N ALA A 590 -16.37 18.04 7.37
CA ALA A 590 -16.62 16.63 7.13
C ALA A 590 -16.08 15.83 8.32
N PRO A 591 -16.92 15.46 9.31
CA PRO A 591 -16.44 14.90 10.58
C PRO A 591 -15.72 13.56 10.39
N GLU A 592 -16.22 12.71 9.49
CA GLU A 592 -15.68 11.37 9.26
C GLU A 592 -14.44 11.34 8.36
N ASP A 593 -14.11 12.44 7.68
CA ASP A 593 -12.91 12.52 6.85
C ASP A 593 -11.81 13.38 7.49
N CYS A 594 -12.15 14.15 8.53
CA CYS A 594 -11.19 14.96 9.26
C CYS A 594 -10.12 14.07 9.92
N THR A 595 -8.88 14.55 9.89
CA THR A 595 -7.70 13.88 10.47
C THR A 595 -7.25 14.50 11.79
N GLY A 596 -7.97 15.52 12.29
CA GLY A 596 -7.70 16.15 13.58
C GLY A 596 -6.41 16.99 13.65
N CYS A 597 -5.80 17.36 12.51
CA CYS A 597 -4.48 18.02 12.49
C CYS A 597 -4.42 19.42 13.14
N GLY A 598 -5.56 20.08 13.39
CA GLY A 598 -5.61 21.40 14.01
C GLY A 598 -5.12 22.59 13.15
N LEU A 599 -4.56 22.37 11.95
CA LEU A 599 -4.01 23.44 11.11
C LEU A 599 -5.02 24.54 10.77
N CYS A 600 -6.30 24.19 10.60
CA CYS A 600 -7.37 25.16 10.34
C CYS A 600 -7.60 26.11 11.53
N VAL A 601 -7.45 25.63 12.75
CA VAL A 601 -7.52 26.42 13.99
C VAL A 601 -6.28 27.30 14.10
N GLU A 602 -5.09 26.73 13.84
CA GLU A 602 -3.84 27.50 13.92
C GLU A 602 -3.75 28.62 12.88
N ALA A 603 -4.25 28.39 11.66
CA ALA A 603 -4.29 29.40 10.61
C ALA A 603 -5.38 30.46 10.82
N CYS A 604 -6.32 30.24 11.75
CA CYS A 604 -7.40 31.20 12.01
C CYS A 604 -6.82 32.50 12.62
N PRO A 605 -6.96 33.65 11.93
CA PRO A 605 -6.35 34.91 12.37
C PRO A 605 -7.17 35.62 13.46
N VAL A 606 -8.38 35.13 13.75
CA VAL A 606 -9.31 35.77 14.69
C VAL A 606 -9.20 35.12 16.06
N LYS A 607 -9.01 35.95 17.08
CA LYS A 607 -9.11 35.57 18.50
C LYS A 607 -10.30 36.28 19.12
N SER A 608 -10.99 35.60 20.03
CA SER A 608 -12.05 36.23 20.82
C SER A 608 -11.47 37.37 21.65
N LYS A 609 -12.23 38.47 21.76
CA LYS A 609 -11.86 39.63 22.57
C LYS A 609 -12.00 39.35 24.08
N THR A 610 -12.81 38.35 24.45
CA THR A 610 -13.09 37.98 25.85
C THR A 610 -12.30 36.76 26.31
N GLU A 611 -12.00 35.82 25.41
CA GLU A 611 -11.22 34.61 25.69
C GLU A 611 -10.06 34.47 24.71
N VAL A 612 -8.86 34.87 25.10
CA VAL A 612 -7.69 34.94 24.19
C VAL A 612 -7.34 33.60 23.52
N LYS A 613 -7.65 32.47 24.18
CA LYS A 613 -7.42 31.11 23.64
C LYS A 613 -8.50 30.65 22.64
N ARG A 614 -9.69 31.28 22.65
CA ARG A 614 -10.80 30.92 21.76
C ARG A 614 -10.66 31.64 20.42
N ARG A 615 -10.73 30.90 19.32
CA ARG A 615 -10.70 31.42 17.95
C ARG A 615 -12.07 31.27 17.28
N ALA A 616 -12.20 31.75 16.04
CA ALA A 616 -13.44 31.55 15.26
C ALA A 616 -13.67 30.08 14.83
N ILE A 617 -12.72 29.20 15.10
CA ILE A 617 -12.83 27.75 14.92
C ILE A 617 -11.93 27.08 15.97
N ASN A 618 -12.40 26.02 16.64
CA ASN A 618 -11.70 25.40 17.77
C ASN A 618 -11.82 23.87 17.72
N MET A 619 -10.83 23.13 18.22
CA MET A 619 -10.91 21.66 18.29
C MET A 619 -11.81 21.24 19.45
N GLU A 620 -12.73 20.30 19.19
CA GLU A 620 -13.63 19.72 20.19
C GLU A 620 -13.74 18.20 20.01
N PRO A 621 -14.09 17.42 21.05
CA PRO A 621 -14.29 15.98 20.94
C PRO A 621 -15.28 15.59 19.84
N GLN A 622 -14.90 14.65 18.98
CA GLN A 622 -15.68 14.30 17.79
C GLN A 622 -16.96 13.51 18.10
N ALA A 623 -16.89 12.54 19.02
CA ALA A 623 -17.95 11.54 19.19
C ALA A 623 -19.36 12.13 19.44
N PRO A 624 -19.54 13.17 20.29
CA PRO A 624 -20.85 13.80 20.50
C PRO A 624 -21.37 14.58 19.28
N LEU A 625 -20.49 14.96 18.35
CA LEU A 625 -20.78 15.83 17.21
C LEU A 625 -20.93 15.06 15.89
N ARG A 626 -20.39 13.85 15.79
CA ARG A 626 -20.24 13.07 14.54
C ARG A 626 -21.54 12.99 13.75
N GLU A 627 -22.62 12.51 14.37
CA GLU A 627 -23.88 12.25 13.66
C GLU A 627 -24.54 13.54 13.14
N SER A 628 -24.59 14.59 13.98
CA SER A 628 -25.14 15.88 13.56
C SER A 628 -24.31 16.56 12.48
N GLU A 629 -22.98 16.50 12.60
CA GLU A 629 -22.08 17.10 11.61
C GLU A 629 -22.03 16.30 10.31
N ALA A 630 -22.27 14.98 10.33
CA ALA A 630 -22.40 14.17 9.12
C ALA A 630 -23.67 14.56 8.35
N ALA A 631 -24.79 14.76 9.06
CA ALA A 631 -26.02 15.28 8.46
C ALA A 631 -25.85 16.71 7.91
N ASN A 632 -25.16 17.58 8.65
CA ASN A 632 -24.80 18.93 8.19
C ASN A 632 -23.92 18.90 6.93
N TRP A 633 -22.94 17.98 6.88
CA TRP A 633 -22.06 17.78 5.73
C TRP A 633 -22.83 17.30 4.49
N ASP A 634 -23.69 16.29 4.65
CA ASP A 634 -24.54 15.79 3.56
C ASP A 634 -25.50 16.87 3.04
N PHE A 635 -26.02 17.75 3.91
CA PHE A 635 -26.79 18.92 3.49
C PHE A 635 -25.93 19.95 2.74
N PHE A 636 -24.74 20.27 3.26
CA PHE A 636 -23.80 21.21 2.64
C PHE A 636 -23.39 20.80 1.22
N LEU A 637 -23.19 19.50 0.98
CA LEU A 637 -22.86 18.99 -0.35
C LEU A 637 -23.99 19.21 -1.37
N LYS A 638 -25.26 19.26 -0.93
CA LYS A 638 -26.42 19.53 -1.81
C LYS A 638 -26.59 21.00 -2.18
N LEU A 639 -25.99 21.92 -1.41
CA LEU A 639 -26.01 23.34 -1.73
C LEU A 639 -25.33 23.58 -3.09
N PRO A 640 -25.84 24.48 -3.94
CA PRO A 640 -25.25 24.73 -5.25
C PRO A 640 -23.82 25.28 -5.11
N GLU A 641 -22.95 24.87 -6.04
CA GLU A 641 -21.64 25.50 -6.19
C GLU A 641 -21.82 26.94 -6.71
N PHE A 642 -21.00 27.87 -6.21
CA PHE A 642 -21.08 29.26 -6.65
C PHE A 642 -20.50 29.42 -8.06
N ASP A 643 -21.07 30.34 -8.83
CA ASP A 643 -20.64 30.64 -10.18
C ASP A 643 -19.19 31.17 -10.18
N ARG A 644 -18.28 30.35 -10.70
CA ARG A 644 -16.84 30.59 -10.73
C ARG A 644 -16.48 31.84 -11.53
N THR A 645 -17.30 32.23 -12.52
CA THR A 645 -17.04 33.39 -13.37
C THR A 645 -17.22 34.72 -12.65
N LYS A 646 -17.87 34.70 -11.48
CA LYS A 646 -18.14 35.88 -10.65
C LYS A 646 -17.10 36.12 -9.55
N LEU A 647 -16.17 35.20 -9.36
CA LEU A 647 -15.17 35.25 -8.28
C LEU A 647 -13.77 35.52 -8.82
N SER A 648 -12.94 36.18 -8.00
CA SER A 648 -11.56 36.46 -8.38
C SER A 648 -10.66 35.24 -8.21
N GLN A 649 -9.85 34.94 -9.22
CA GLN A 649 -8.83 33.90 -9.15
C GLN A 649 -7.55 34.32 -8.42
N SER A 650 -7.44 35.58 -7.97
CA SER A 650 -6.25 36.09 -7.27
C SER A 650 -6.48 36.33 -5.78
N GLN A 651 -7.71 36.15 -5.28
CA GLN A 651 -8.08 36.39 -3.89
C GLN A 651 -8.31 35.08 -3.15
N VAL A 652 -7.59 34.88 -2.04
CA VAL A 652 -7.70 33.64 -1.21
C VAL A 652 -9.15 33.36 -0.82
N LYS A 653 -9.87 34.36 -0.32
CA LYS A 653 -11.26 34.18 0.14
C LYS A 653 -12.21 33.72 -0.97
N ASP A 654 -11.95 34.10 -2.22
CA ASP A 654 -12.79 33.78 -3.37
C ASP A 654 -12.44 32.38 -3.89
N LEU A 655 -11.15 32.06 -4.01
CA LEU A 655 -10.67 30.73 -4.39
C LEU A 655 -11.15 29.62 -3.44
N GLN A 656 -11.31 29.92 -2.16
CA GLN A 656 -11.78 28.93 -1.19
C GLN A 656 -13.29 28.70 -1.20
N ILE A 657 -14.03 29.38 -2.07
CA ILE A 657 -15.42 29.05 -2.42
C ILE A 657 -15.46 28.00 -3.54
N PHE A 658 -14.42 27.89 -4.36
CA PHE A 658 -14.37 26.91 -5.44
C PHE A 658 -14.34 25.48 -4.87
N GLN A 659 -15.15 24.61 -5.47
CA GLN A 659 -15.12 23.18 -5.17
C GLN A 659 -13.69 22.63 -5.32
N PRO A 660 -13.12 22.01 -4.27
CA PRO A 660 -11.86 21.27 -4.40
C PRO A 660 -12.10 19.97 -5.16
N LEU A 661 -11.24 19.66 -6.14
CA LEU A 661 -11.26 18.38 -6.87
C LEU A 661 -10.09 17.47 -6.47
N PHE A 662 -9.56 17.69 -5.26
CA PHE A 662 -8.64 16.80 -4.56
C PHE A 662 -9.04 16.80 -3.09
N GLU A 663 -9.56 15.68 -2.61
CA GLU A 663 -10.21 15.56 -1.31
C GLU A 663 -9.92 14.22 -0.63
N PHE A 664 -9.85 14.24 0.70
CA PHE A 664 -9.82 13.05 1.56
C PHE A 664 -8.68 12.05 1.25
N SER A 665 -7.52 12.56 0.80
CA SER A 665 -6.38 11.71 0.44
C SER A 665 -5.82 10.90 1.61
N GLY A 666 -5.09 9.84 1.29
CA GLY A 666 -4.36 9.00 2.27
C GLY A 666 -3.11 9.66 2.88
N ALA A 667 -2.92 10.97 2.68
CA ALA A 667 -1.74 11.70 3.16
C ALA A 667 -1.72 11.82 4.71
N CYS A 668 -0.56 12.18 5.24
CA CYS A 668 -0.36 12.43 6.67
C CYS A 668 -1.34 13.47 7.23
N SER A 669 -1.75 13.32 8.50
CA SER A 669 -2.41 14.40 9.25
C SER A 669 -1.49 15.62 9.27
N GLY A 670 -1.93 16.74 8.69
CA GLY A 670 -1.10 17.95 8.55
C GLY A 670 -0.09 17.93 7.40
N CYS A 671 -0.28 17.13 6.35
CA CYS A 671 0.63 17.06 5.21
C CYS A 671 0.86 18.44 4.56
N GLY A 672 2.14 18.77 4.28
CA GLY A 672 2.53 20.02 3.64
C GLY A 672 2.33 20.07 2.12
N GLU A 673 2.18 18.92 1.45
CA GLU A 673 2.09 18.84 -0.01
C GLU A 673 0.66 19.09 -0.54
N THR A 674 -0.33 18.45 0.07
CA THR A 674 -1.70 18.36 -0.46
C THR A 674 -2.48 19.68 -0.52
N PRO A 675 -2.25 20.71 0.32
CA PRO A 675 -2.89 22.02 0.13
C PRO A 675 -2.58 22.65 -1.23
N TYR A 676 -1.37 22.43 -1.76
CA TYR A 676 -0.97 22.92 -3.08
C TYR A 676 -1.70 22.18 -4.21
N VAL A 677 -1.77 20.85 -4.13
CA VAL A 677 -2.51 20.03 -5.10
C VAL A 677 -3.99 20.38 -5.07
N LYS A 678 -4.59 20.52 -3.87
CA LYS A 678 -5.97 20.99 -3.70
C LYS A 678 -6.20 22.32 -4.41
N LEU A 679 -5.33 23.31 -4.19
CA LEU A 679 -5.46 24.62 -4.81
C LEU A 679 -5.34 24.55 -6.35
N LEU A 680 -4.40 23.75 -6.87
CA LEU A 680 -4.26 23.48 -8.31
C LEU A 680 -5.59 22.96 -8.87
N THR A 681 -6.21 21.98 -8.22
CA THR A 681 -7.47 21.41 -8.69
C THR A 681 -8.65 22.37 -8.59
N GLN A 682 -8.67 23.27 -7.60
CA GLN A 682 -9.68 24.33 -7.49
C GLN A 682 -9.59 25.31 -8.67
N LEU A 683 -8.38 25.59 -9.15
CA LEU A 683 -8.14 26.53 -10.25
C LEU A 683 -8.36 25.89 -11.64
N PHE A 684 -7.88 24.67 -11.85
CA PHE A 684 -7.75 24.10 -13.20
C PHE A 684 -8.29 22.67 -13.33
N GLY A 685 -8.85 22.11 -12.27
CA GLY A 685 -9.09 20.67 -12.16
C GLY A 685 -10.03 20.09 -13.22
N ASP A 686 -10.98 20.86 -13.71
CA ASP A 686 -11.96 20.46 -14.73
C ASP A 686 -11.39 20.32 -16.16
N ARG A 687 -10.09 20.57 -16.34
CA ARG A 687 -9.37 20.51 -17.61
C ARG A 687 -7.90 20.10 -17.47
N THR A 688 -7.56 19.44 -16.36
CA THR A 688 -6.19 19.09 -16.01
C THR A 688 -5.85 17.64 -16.35
N LEU A 689 -4.65 17.42 -16.90
CA LEU A 689 -3.98 16.11 -16.92
C LEU A 689 -2.77 16.17 -16.00
N ILE A 690 -2.62 15.15 -15.14
CA ILE A 690 -1.52 15.04 -14.20
C ILE A 690 -0.66 13.84 -14.58
N ALA A 691 0.60 14.12 -14.92
CA ALA A 691 1.70 13.17 -14.85
C ALA A 691 2.32 13.28 -13.44
N ASN A 692 2.26 12.21 -12.66
CA ASN A 692 2.77 12.21 -11.29
C ASN A 692 3.96 11.28 -11.14
N ALA A 693 5.09 11.78 -10.63
CA ALA A 693 6.26 10.97 -10.32
C ALA A 693 5.95 10.05 -9.14
N THR A 694 6.62 8.90 -9.08
CA THR A 694 6.53 8.03 -7.91
C THR A 694 7.11 8.73 -6.68
N GLY A 695 6.37 8.73 -5.58
CA GLY A 695 6.74 9.42 -4.34
C GLY A 695 5.52 9.63 -3.44
N CYS A 696 5.61 10.51 -2.43
CA CYS A 696 4.46 10.84 -1.57
C CYS A 696 3.20 11.12 -2.37
N SER A 697 3.33 11.94 -3.42
CA SER A 697 2.24 12.42 -4.23
C SER A 697 1.54 11.35 -5.05
N SER A 698 2.25 10.32 -5.50
CA SER A 698 1.61 9.16 -6.11
C SER A 698 0.96 8.25 -5.07
N ILE A 699 1.57 8.09 -3.90
CA ILE A 699 1.01 7.25 -2.82
C ILE A 699 -0.29 7.84 -2.29
N TYR A 700 -0.34 9.12 -1.91
CA TYR A 700 -1.62 9.68 -1.46
C TYR A 700 -2.58 9.97 -2.62
N GLY A 701 -2.09 10.05 -3.86
CA GLY A 701 -2.83 10.46 -5.05
C GLY A 701 -3.47 9.33 -5.85
N GLY A 702 -2.94 8.11 -5.77
CA GLY A 702 -3.37 6.98 -6.59
C GLY A 702 -3.23 5.61 -5.93
N ASN A 703 -3.24 5.54 -4.60
CA ASN A 703 -3.15 4.26 -3.89
C ASN A 703 -4.52 3.62 -3.68
N LEU A 704 -4.72 2.47 -4.33
CA LEU A 704 -5.95 1.69 -4.19
C LEU A 704 -6.17 1.26 -2.74
N PRO A 705 -7.43 1.16 -2.31
CA PRO A 705 -8.68 1.33 -3.08
C PRO A 705 -9.17 2.78 -3.19
N THR A 706 -8.40 3.77 -2.72
CA THR A 706 -8.90 5.13 -2.50
C THR A 706 -8.20 6.17 -3.37
N THR A 707 -8.94 6.83 -4.27
CA THR A 707 -8.46 7.90 -5.14
C THR A 707 -9.06 9.26 -4.72
N PRO A 708 -8.23 10.29 -4.41
CA PRO A 708 -8.70 11.59 -3.91
C PRO A 708 -9.06 12.60 -5.00
N TYR A 709 -8.66 12.38 -6.25
CA TYR A 709 -9.00 13.28 -7.34
C TYR A 709 -10.51 13.17 -7.62
N ALA A 710 -11.25 14.27 -7.49
CA ALA A 710 -12.70 14.26 -7.61
C ALA A 710 -13.18 14.83 -8.96
N MET A 711 -14.49 14.79 -9.18
CA MET A 711 -15.16 15.40 -10.33
C MET A 711 -16.15 16.46 -9.87
N ASN A 712 -16.33 17.50 -10.67
CA ASN A 712 -17.39 18.48 -10.47
C ASN A 712 -18.77 17.89 -10.84
N ASN A 713 -19.84 18.67 -10.66
CA ASN A 713 -21.21 18.24 -10.96
C ASN A 713 -21.47 17.96 -12.45
N GLU A 714 -20.54 18.32 -13.35
CA GLU A 714 -20.59 18.04 -14.79
C GLU A 714 -19.80 16.77 -15.17
N GLY A 715 -19.24 16.05 -14.18
CA GLY A 715 -18.41 14.87 -14.39
C GLY A 715 -16.98 15.19 -14.85
N ARG A 716 -16.52 16.45 -14.70
CA ARG A 716 -15.18 16.89 -15.13
C ARG A 716 -14.25 16.98 -13.93
N GLY A 717 -13.03 16.47 -14.08
CA GLY A 717 -12.01 16.50 -13.04
C GLY A 717 -10.63 16.14 -13.58
N PRO A 718 -9.60 16.15 -12.72
CA PRO A 718 -8.24 15.82 -13.13
C PRO A 718 -8.15 14.39 -13.65
N ALA A 719 -7.59 14.20 -14.84
CA ALA A 719 -7.12 12.90 -15.29
C ALA A 719 -5.72 12.69 -14.75
N TRP A 720 -5.48 11.58 -14.05
CA TRP A 720 -4.24 11.35 -13.31
C TRP A 720 -3.58 10.05 -13.75
N SER A 721 -2.25 10.05 -13.87
CA SER A 721 -1.46 8.84 -14.11
C SER A 721 -0.06 8.96 -13.49
N ASN A 722 0.47 7.84 -13.02
CA ASN A 722 1.84 7.68 -12.56
C ASN A 722 2.51 6.64 -13.46
N SER A 723 3.56 7.06 -14.18
CA SER A 723 4.40 6.17 -14.99
C SER A 723 5.47 5.54 -14.08
N LEU A 724 6.63 6.17 -13.96
CA LEU A 724 7.72 5.73 -13.09
C LEU A 724 8.22 6.87 -12.21
N PHE A 725 9.32 6.63 -11.48
CA PHE A 725 9.95 7.65 -10.65
C PHE A 725 10.80 8.59 -11.50
N GLU A 726 11.53 8.04 -12.46
CA GLU A 726 12.57 8.68 -13.24
C GLU A 726 12.06 9.44 -14.49
N ASP A 727 10.91 9.06 -15.05
CA ASP A 727 10.46 9.48 -16.39
C ASP A 727 9.32 10.50 -16.38
N ASN A 728 8.94 11.01 -15.21
CA ASN A 728 7.69 11.75 -15.06
C ASN A 728 7.63 13.04 -15.90
N ALA A 729 8.78 13.70 -16.13
CA ALA A 729 8.82 14.88 -16.97
C ALA A 729 8.50 14.52 -18.43
N GLU A 730 9.17 13.51 -18.96
CA GLU A 730 9.02 12.98 -20.31
C GLU A 730 7.61 12.43 -20.51
N PHE A 731 7.05 11.79 -19.48
CA PHE A 731 5.68 11.30 -19.48
C PHE A 731 4.67 12.45 -19.64
N GLY A 732 4.82 13.52 -18.87
CA GLY A 732 4.03 14.74 -19.01
C GLY A 732 4.21 15.43 -20.36
N LEU A 733 5.43 15.45 -20.90
CA LEU A 733 5.69 15.94 -22.25
C LEU A 733 4.95 15.09 -23.30
N GLY A 734 4.94 13.76 -23.15
CA GLY A 734 4.16 12.85 -23.99
C GLY A 734 2.68 13.19 -24.00
N MET A 735 2.08 13.46 -22.82
CA MET A 735 0.69 13.92 -22.72
C MET A 735 0.46 15.23 -23.48
N ARG A 736 1.38 16.21 -23.34
CA ARG A 736 1.29 17.49 -24.06
C ARG A 736 1.35 17.31 -25.57
N LEU A 737 2.29 16.50 -26.06
CA LEU A 737 2.42 16.24 -27.50
C LEU A 737 1.19 15.53 -28.05
N ALA A 738 0.61 14.59 -27.32
CA ALA A 738 -0.62 13.91 -27.72
C ALA A 738 -1.81 14.88 -27.83
N ILE A 739 -2.01 15.76 -26.85
CA ILE A 739 -3.10 16.75 -26.90
C ILE A 739 -2.88 17.78 -28.01
N ASP A 740 -1.64 18.22 -28.24
CA ASP A 740 -1.31 19.11 -29.37
C ASP A 740 -1.72 18.48 -30.70
N ALA A 741 -1.35 17.22 -30.91
CA ALA A 741 -1.69 16.50 -32.14
C ALA A 741 -3.20 16.31 -32.31
N GLN A 742 -3.93 15.95 -31.23
CA GLN A 742 -5.39 15.84 -31.26
C GLN A 742 -6.07 17.18 -31.56
N ALA A 743 -5.60 18.27 -30.94
CA ALA A 743 -6.14 19.61 -31.17
C ALA A 743 -5.86 20.09 -32.59
N GLN A 744 -4.67 19.82 -33.13
CA GLN A 744 -4.34 20.12 -34.52
C GLN A 744 -5.27 19.37 -35.47
N TYR A 745 -5.44 18.06 -35.29
CA TYR A 745 -6.31 17.26 -36.13
C TYR A 745 -7.78 17.72 -36.06
N ALA A 746 -8.28 18.03 -34.86
CA ALA A 746 -9.61 18.60 -34.68
C ALA A 746 -9.76 19.94 -35.41
N ARG A 747 -8.76 20.82 -35.36
CA ARG A 747 -8.78 22.11 -36.09
C ARG A 747 -8.78 21.93 -37.62
N GLU A 748 -8.01 20.98 -38.13
CA GLU A 748 -8.01 20.62 -39.56
C GLU A 748 -9.39 20.13 -40.01
N LEU A 749 -10.03 19.27 -39.20
CA LEU A 749 -11.38 18.77 -39.46
C LEU A 749 -12.45 19.87 -39.34
N VAL A 750 -12.37 20.76 -38.34
CA VAL A 750 -13.25 21.94 -38.24
C VAL A 750 -13.13 22.81 -39.49
N THR A 751 -11.90 23.06 -39.97
CA THR A 751 -11.66 23.85 -41.19
C THR A 751 -12.25 23.16 -42.42
N ARG A 752 -12.02 21.85 -42.56
CA ARG A 752 -12.56 21.03 -43.65
C ARG A 752 -14.08 21.04 -43.69
N PHE A 753 -14.73 21.00 -42.53
CA PHE A 753 -16.18 20.93 -42.41
C PHE A 753 -16.87 22.28 -42.18
N ALA A 754 -16.13 23.39 -42.14
CA ALA A 754 -16.66 24.74 -41.96
C ALA A 754 -17.91 25.04 -42.82
N PRO A 755 -17.92 24.71 -44.14
CA PRO A 755 -19.11 24.96 -44.98
C PRO A 755 -20.37 24.17 -44.57
N LYS A 756 -20.22 23.09 -43.80
CA LYS A 756 -21.31 22.22 -43.35
C LYS A 756 -21.73 22.48 -41.91
N ILE A 757 -20.78 22.83 -41.04
CA ILE A 757 -21.06 23.14 -39.63
C ILE A 757 -21.45 24.61 -39.42
N GLY A 758 -21.12 25.49 -40.37
CA GLY A 758 -21.38 26.93 -40.34
C GLY A 758 -20.13 27.74 -40.02
N ASP A 759 -19.89 28.79 -40.82
CA ASP A 759 -18.66 29.60 -40.74
C ASP A 759 -18.51 30.31 -39.39
N GLU A 760 -19.60 30.75 -38.77
CA GLU A 760 -19.58 31.41 -37.46
C GLU A 760 -19.10 30.46 -36.35
N LEU A 761 -19.64 29.24 -36.34
CA LEU A 761 -19.25 28.22 -35.36
C LEU A 761 -17.80 27.78 -35.59
N ALA A 762 -17.41 27.53 -36.85
CA ALA A 762 -16.04 27.17 -37.20
C ALA A 762 -15.04 28.25 -36.79
N LYS A 763 -15.30 29.52 -37.12
CA LYS A 763 -14.46 30.65 -36.71
C LYS A 763 -14.39 30.78 -35.20
N GLY A 764 -15.54 30.71 -34.53
CA GLY A 764 -15.63 30.78 -33.07
C GLY A 764 -14.83 29.67 -32.37
N LEU A 765 -14.78 28.45 -32.92
CA LEU A 765 -13.97 27.35 -32.39
C LEU A 765 -12.47 27.57 -32.59
N LEU A 766 -12.07 28.10 -33.75
CA LEU A 766 -10.66 28.23 -34.14
C LEU A 766 -9.97 29.43 -33.51
N GLU A 767 -10.70 30.53 -33.25
CA GLU A 767 -10.18 31.83 -32.81
C GLU A 767 -10.53 32.17 -31.36
N ALA A 768 -11.14 31.26 -30.60
CA ALA A 768 -11.56 31.54 -29.22
C ALA A 768 -10.40 31.91 -28.28
N ASP A 769 -10.56 33.02 -27.56
CA ASP A 769 -9.75 33.32 -26.38
C ASP A 769 -10.21 32.45 -25.20
N GLN A 770 -9.27 31.66 -24.68
CA GLN A 770 -9.47 30.68 -23.61
C GLN A 770 -8.61 31.02 -22.38
N SER A 771 -8.11 32.25 -22.27
CA SER A 771 -7.26 32.72 -21.16
C SER A 771 -8.01 32.92 -19.83
N THR A 772 -9.34 32.96 -19.86
CA THR A 772 -10.21 33.18 -18.69
C THR A 772 -11.21 32.03 -18.51
N GLU A 773 -11.78 31.88 -17.31
CA GLU A 773 -12.85 30.88 -17.04
C GLU A 773 -14.01 31.08 -18.01
N ALA A 774 -14.51 32.30 -18.17
CA ALA A 774 -15.61 32.59 -19.09
C ALA A 774 -15.29 32.18 -20.55
N GLY A 775 -14.04 32.41 -21.00
CA GLY A 775 -13.58 31.99 -22.33
C GLY A 775 -13.58 30.46 -22.50
N ILE A 776 -13.15 29.73 -21.47
CA ILE A 776 -13.17 28.25 -21.45
C ILE A 776 -14.62 27.73 -21.49
N PHE A 777 -15.53 28.28 -20.69
CA PHE A 777 -16.94 27.87 -20.71
C PHE A 777 -17.60 28.14 -22.06
N ALA A 778 -17.38 29.33 -22.63
CA ALA A 778 -17.88 29.65 -23.97
C ALA A 778 -17.32 28.70 -25.03
N GLN A 779 -16.06 28.28 -24.92
CA GLN A 779 -15.49 27.30 -25.84
C GLN A 779 -16.11 25.91 -25.69
N ARG A 780 -16.46 25.49 -24.47
CA ARG A 780 -17.17 24.23 -24.25
C ARG A 780 -18.54 24.23 -24.92
N GLU A 781 -19.29 25.32 -24.80
CA GLU A 781 -20.58 25.46 -25.48
C GLU A 781 -20.44 25.34 -27.00
N ARG A 782 -19.39 25.93 -27.59
CA ARG A 782 -19.09 25.77 -29.02
C ARG A 782 -18.73 24.33 -29.39
N VAL A 783 -17.96 23.64 -28.55
CA VAL A 783 -17.59 22.23 -28.77
C VAL A 783 -18.81 21.31 -28.66
N ASP A 784 -19.73 21.57 -27.74
CA ASP A 784 -20.98 20.82 -27.63
C ASP A 784 -21.87 21.05 -28.87
N ALA A 785 -21.96 22.29 -29.34
CA ALA A 785 -22.65 22.63 -30.59
C ALA A 785 -22.00 21.93 -31.81
N LEU A 786 -20.66 21.88 -31.86
CA LEU A 786 -19.90 21.17 -32.91
C LEU A 786 -20.23 19.68 -32.92
N LYS A 787 -20.16 19.02 -31.76
CA LYS A 787 -20.45 17.58 -31.62
C LYS A 787 -21.88 17.26 -32.07
N LYS A 788 -22.85 18.07 -31.64
CA LYS A 788 -24.25 17.93 -32.07
C LYS A 788 -24.38 18.08 -33.58
N LYS A 789 -23.77 19.12 -34.17
CA LYS A 789 -23.85 19.36 -35.62
C LYS A 789 -23.16 18.27 -36.44
N ALA A 790 -22.01 17.78 -35.98
CA ALA A 790 -21.33 16.66 -36.62
C ALA A 790 -22.17 15.36 -36.57
N ALA A 791 -22.87 15.09 -35.46
CA ALA A 791 -23.76 13.95 -35.34
C ALA A 791 -24.98 14.05 -36.29
N GLU A 792 -25.58 15.23 -36.42
CA GLU A 792 -26.66 15.50 -37.40
C GLU A 792 -26.18 15.21 -38.83
N LEU A 793 -25.00 15.71 -39.22
CA LEU A 793 -24.42 15.47 -40.55
C LEU A 793 -24.12 13.98 -40.82
N ILE A 794 -23.78 13.20 -39.80
CA ILE A 794 -23.63 11.75 -39.91
C ILE A 794 -24.99 11.10 -40.19
N ALA A 795 -26.03 11.49 -39.47
CA ALA A 795 -27.39 10.96 -39.62
C ALA A 795 -28.02 11.30 -40.98
N GLU A 796 -27.72 12.48 -41.53
CA GLU A 796 -28.19 12.94 -42.85
C GLU A 796 -27.53 12.24 -44.05
N GLY A 797 -26.61 11.29 -43.81
CA GLY A 797 -26.03 10.47 -44.88
C GLY A 797 -24.92 11.17 -45.65
N ALA A 798 -24.00 11.83 -44.95
CA ALA A 798 -22.77 12.38 -45.54
C ALA A 798 -21.83 11.28 -46.11
N ASN A 799 -22.22 10.71 -47.25
CA ASN A 799 -21.52 9.63 -47.94
C ASN A 799 -20.05 10.03 -48.22
N GLY A 800 -19.11 9.21 -47.72
CA GLY A 800 -17.66 9.43 -47.84
C GLY A 800 -17.02 10.32 -46.77
N SER A 801 -17.79 10.97 -45.87
CA SER A 801 -17.26 11.84 -44.79
C SER A 801 -17.59 11.38 -43.37
N ALA A 802 -18.42 10.33 -43.21
CA ALA A 802 -18.88 9.87 -41.89
C ALA A 802 -17.74 9.47 -40.95
N ALA A 803 -16.67 8.85 -41.46
CA ALA A 803 -15.49 8.51 -40.65
C ALA A 803 -14.81 9.76 -40.10
N ALA A 804 -14.52 10.75 -40.95
CA ALA A 804 -13.88 12.01 -40.54
C ALA A 804 -14.76 12.85 -39.59
N LEU A 805 -16.10 12.78 -39.70
CA LEU A 805 -17.00 13.42 -38.74
C LEU A 805 -17.02 12.69 -37.38
N ARG A 806 -16.89 11.36 -37.36
CA ARG A 806 -16.71 10.60 -36.12
C ARG A 806 -15.37 10.91 -35.45
N ASP A 807 -14.31 11.02 -36.23
CA ASP A 807 -12.99 11.46 -35.76
C ASP A 807 -13.04 12.88 -35.18
N LEU A 808 -13.78 13.78 -35.84
CA LEU A 808 -14.01 15.14 -35.33
C LEU A 808 -14.72 15.10 -33.97
N ILE A 809 -15.77 14.29 -33.81
CA ILE A 809 -16.46 14.13 -32.52
C ILE A 809 -15.50 13.57 -31.46
N ALA A 810 -14.69 12.57 -31.80
CA ALA A 810 -13.76 11.92 -30.88
C ALA A 810 -12.62 12.85 -30.41
N THR A 811 -12.23 13.84 -31.23
CA THR A 811 -11.12 14.77 -30.94
C THR A 811 -11.57 16.18 -30.57
N ALA A 812 -12.86 16.51 -30.70
CA ALA A 812 -13.39 17.86 -30.47
C ALA A 812 -13.08 18.41 -29.08
N ASP A 813 -13.01 17.55 -28.05
CA ASP A 813 -12.68 18.00 -26.68
C ASP A 813 -11.27 18.57 -26.56
N ALA A 814 -10.35 18.23 -27.47
CA ALA A 814 -9.01 18.80 -27.53
C ALA A 814 -9.00 20.27 -27.97
N LEU A 815 -10.11 20.79 -28.53
CA LEU A 815 -10.28 22.22 -28.85
C LEU A 815 -10.45 23.10 -27.60
N VAL A 816 -10.85 22.50 -26.47
CA VAL A 816 -10.86 23.17 -25.16
C VAL A 816 -9.48 23.02 -24.54
N HIS A 817 -8.85 24.14 -24.18
CA HIS A 817 -7.51 24.19 -23.61
C HIS A 817 -7.35 23.25 -22.41
N LYS A 818 -6.39 22.33 -22.49
CA LYS A 818 -6.03 21.39 -21.44
C LYS A 818 -4.76 21.85 -20.73
N SER A 819 -4.75 21.73 -19.40
CA SER A 819 -3.60 22.05 -18.56
C SER A 819 -2.84 20.78 -18.23
N VAL A 820 -1.64 20.61 -18.79
CA VAL A 820 -0.76 19.47 -18.44
C VAL A 820 0.09 19.88 -17.25
N TRP A 821 0.00 19.08 -16.19
CA TRP A 821 0.71 19.27 -14.93
C TRP A 821 1.62 18.07 -14.65
N ILE A 822 2.86 18.36 -14.30
CA ILE A 822 3.90 17.38 -13.97
C ILE A 822 4.21 17.55 -12.48
N LEU A 823 3.71 16.64 -11.66
CA LEU A 823 3.79 16.67 -10.20
C LEU A 823 4.85 15.69 -9.71
N GLY A 824 5.67 16.09 -8.74
CA GLY A 824 6.59 15.16 -8.07
C GLY A 824 7.31 15.81 -6.89
N GLY A 825 7.96 15.00 -6.07
CA GLY A 825 8.76 15.49 -4.94
C GLY A 825 10.17 15.94 -5.36
N ASP A 826 10.92 16.46 -4.39
CA ASP A 826 12.31 16.89 -4.57
C ASP A 826 13.22 15.78 -5.12
N GLY A 827 13.18 14.56 -4.58
CA GLY A 827 14.02 13.46 -5.08
C GLY A 827 13.79 13.06 -6.53
N TRP A 828 12.60 13.29 -7.08
CA TRP A 828 12.40 13.17 -8.52
C TRP A 828 13.07 14.32 -9.27
N ALA A 829 12.74 15.55 -8.87
CA ALA A 829 13.09 16.75 -9.61
C ALA A 829 14.60 17.07 -9.59
N TYR A 830 15.26 16.86 -8.46
CA TYR A 830 16.67 17.24 -8.27
C TYR A 830 17.65 16.09 -8.48
N ASP A 831 17.18 14.83 -8.45
CA ASP A 831 18.03 13.65 -8.59
C ASP A 831 17.65 12.79 -9.79
N ILE A 832 16.80 11.77 -9.59
CA ILE A 832 16.64 10.67 -10.56
C ILE A 832 16.00 11.12 -11.88
N GLY A 833 15.09 12.09 -11.84
CA GLY A 833 14.38 12.63 -13.00
C GLY A 833 14.93 13.96 -13.50
N TYR A 834 16.02 14.48 -12.92
CA TYR A 834 16.52 15.82 -13.26
C TYR A 834 16.91 15.95 -14.75
N GLY A 835 17.55 14.93 -15.32
CA GLY A 835 17.92 14.95 -16.74
C GLY A 835 16.70 15.04 -17.68
N GLY A 836 15.62 14.32 -17.34
CA GLY A 836 14.35 14.41 -18.05
C GLY A 836 13.67 15.76 -17.88
N LEU A 837 13.67 16.28 -16.65
CA LEU A 837 13.13 17.59 -16.30
C LEU A 837 13.82 18.73 -17.06
N ASP A 838 15.15 18.76 -17.09
CA ASP A 838 15.94 19.73 -17.85
C ASP A 838 15.57 19.71 -19.34
N HIS A 839 15.48 18.52 -19.93
CA HIS A 839 15.11 18.36 -21.34
C HIS A 839 13.70 18.90 -21.65
N VAL A 840 12.73 18.62 -20.77
CA VAL A 840 11.35 19.06 -20.94
C VAL A 840 11.23 20.58 -20.79
N LEU A 841 11.93 21.18 -19.82
CA LEU A 841 12.00 22.64 -19.68
C LEU A 841 12.63 23.29 -20.92
N ALA A 842 13.74 22.72 -21.41
CA ALA A 842 14.43 23.21 -22.60
C ALA A 842 13.59 23.10 -23.89
N SER A 843 12.61 22.19 -23.93
CA SER A 843 11.73 22.01 -25.10
C SER A 843 10.84 23.23 -25.41
N GLY A 844 10.59 24.10 -24.42
CA GLY A 844 9.70 25.25 -24.55
C GLY A 844 8.22 24.90 -24.73
N LYS A 845 7.83 23.63 -24.54
CA LYS A 845 6.42 23.20 -24.61
C LYS A 845 5.63 23.69 -23.41
N ASN A 846 4.34 23.95 -23.62
CA ASN A 846 3.45 24.45 -22.57
C ASN A 846 3.04 23.32 -21.60
N VAL A 847 3.87 23.10 -20.60
CA VAL A 847 3.62 22.21 -19.45
C VAL A 847 3.83 23.00 -18.16
N ASN A 848 3.16 22.57 -17.09
CA ASN A 848 3.29 23.16 -15.76
C ASN A 848 3.98 22.14 -14.86
N ILE A 849 5.06 22.52 -14.19
CA ILE A 849 5.78 21.63 -13.28
C ILE A 849 5.54 22.10 -11.85
N LEU A 850 5.12 21.19 -10.97
CA LEU A 850 4.96 21.43 -9.54
C LEU A 850 5.86 20.47 -8.77
N VAL A 851 6.97 21.00 -8.27
CA VAL A 851 7.86 20.30 -7.35
C VAL A 851 7.38 20.53 -5.92
N LEU A 852 6.97 19.45 -5.27
CA LEU A 852 6.55 19.42 -3.88
C LEU A 852 7.78 19.19 -3.00
N ASP A 853 8.55 20.26 -2.79
CA ASP A 853 9.86 20.21 -2.17
C ASP A 853 9.74 19.98 -0.65
N THR A 854 10.16 18.80 -0.21
CA THR A 854 10.23 18.43 1.21
C THR A 854 11.67 18.39 1.72
N GLU A 855 12.64 18.75 0.87
CA GLU A 855 14.09 18.69 1.10
C GLU A 855 14.63 17.29 1.46
N VAL A 856 13.80 16.24 1.35
CA VAL A 856 14.13 14.85 1.66
C VAL A 856 13.23 13.89 0.88
N TYR A 857 13.62 12.62 0.80
CA TYR A 857 12.78 11.59 0.18
C TYR A 857 11.67 11.15 1.13
N SER A 858 10.65 11.98 1.30
CA SER A 858 9.61 11.80 2.33
C SER A 858 8.83 10.47 2.28
N ASN A 859 8.91 9.70 1.19
CA ASN A 859 8.22 8.40 1.06
C ASN A 859 9.01 7.20 1.56
N THR A 860 10.32 7.20 1.36
CA THR A 860 11.23 6.07 1.65
C THR A 860 12.19 6.46 2.74
#